data_AF-A0A0D2N648-F1
#
_entry.id   AF-A0A0D2N648-F1
#
_cell.length_a   1.000
_cell.length_b   1.000
_cell.length_c   1.000
_cell.angle_alpha   90.00
_cell.angle_beta   90.00
_cell.angle_gamma   90.00
#
_symmetry.space_group_name_H-M   'P 1'
#
loop_
_entity.id
_entity.type
_entity.pdbx_description
1 polymer ?
#
loop_
_entity_poly.entity_id
_entity_poly.type
_entity_poly.pdbx_seq_one_letter_code
_entity_poly.pdbx_strand_id
1 'polypeptide(L)'
;MAASTALSLCPYILSRRPTPRKRLFSCFVGSTTPIGTRRTNVPRRSSGRLDGARKSMEDSVQRKMEQFYEGTAGPPLRVLPIGGLGEIGMNCMLVGNYDRYILIDAGVMFPDYDELGVQKITPDTTFIKKWSHKIEAVVITHGHEDHIGALPWVIPALDPHTPIYASSFTMELIKKRLKENGIFVPSRLKVFKMRKRFTAGPFEIEPLRVTHSIPDCCGLVLRCADGTILHTGDWKIDESPLDGNIFDRQFLEDLSKEGVTLMMSDSTNVLSPGRTTSERVVADALLRHISNAKGRIITTQFASNIHRLGSVKAAADLTGRKLVFVGMSLRTYLDAAWKDGKAPIDPSTLVKAEDIDAYAPKDLIIVTTGSQAEPRAALNLASYGSSHSFKLNKEDVILYSAKVIPGNESRVMKMLNRISEIGSTIVMGRNEGLHTSGHGYRGELEEVLKIVKPQHFLPIHGELVFLKEHELLGKSTGVRHTTVIKNGEMLGVSHLRNRKVLSNGFSSLGKENLQLMYSDGDKAFGTSTELCIDERLRIASDGIIVVSMEILRPQKIDGIIENSLKGKIRITTRCLWLDKGKLLDALHKAAHAALSSCPVNCPLAHMERTVSEVLRKMVRKYSGKRPEVIAIALENPAGVLSDELNEKLSGNSNVGFGIPAVRKVMDGHPKRREPNKIKAENDSNLHIENTSEQNLIVGNDVETFLPEEVTTSSSPDHAERHTRSTEDSDEFWKPFIKSSSPIDNLENDNNGFIPIEEHKSELKSDDATSSGDVSELLSSQLKSSKPAKRNKWTSEEVKKLIKMRGELHSRFQVLKGRMALWEEISASLLADGISRSPVQCKSRWASLVQKYEEIRSEKKSHKDWPYFEEMNKILSDDFEAAAT
;
A
#
# COMPACT_ATOMS: atom_id res chain seq x y z
N MET A 1 -60.71 13.62 25.09
CA MET A 1 -61.50 14.80 25.53
C MET A 1 -60.74 16.07 25.13
N ALA A 2 -61.37 17.24 25.29
CA ALA A 2 -60.87 18.57 24.89
C ALA A 2 -59.47 18.90 25.49
N ALA A 3 -58.57 19.74 24.95
CA ALA A 3 -58.65 20.93 24.08
C ALA A 3 -59.04 22.24 24.78
N SER A 4 -58.11 23.21 24.88
CA SER A 4 -58.29 24.69 25.08
C SER A 4 -56.91 25.37 25.34
N THR A 5 -56.45 26.33 24.52
CA THR A 5 -56.34 27.82 24.75
C THR A 5 -55.40 28.32 25.87
N ALA A 6 -54.83 29.54 25.87
CA ALA A 6 -54.41 30.54 24.86
C ALA A 6 -53.80 31.79 25.59
N LEU A 7 -53.07 32.68 24.87
CA LEU A 7 -52.62 34.04 25.29
C LEU A 7 -51.57 34.08 26.43
N SER A 8 -50.49 34.89 26.48
CA SER A 8 -50.09 36.22 25.96
C SER A 8 -50.11 37.32 27.05
N LEU A 9 -48.98 37.99 27.31
CA LEU A 9 -48.87 39.33 27.94
C LEU A 9 -47.42 39.89 27.87
N CYS A 10 -47.27 41.23 27.85
CA CYS A 10 -46.00 41.97 27.88
C CYS A 10 -46.24 43.46 28.25
N PRO A 11 -45.34 44.11 29.02
CA PRO A 11 -45.11 45.55 28.87
C PRO A 11 -43.64 46.04 29.01
N TYR A 12 -43.45 47.35 28.80
CA TYR A 12 -42.20 48.14 28.66
C TYR A 12 -41.56 48.61 30.02
N ILE A 13 -40.37 49.25 30.10
CA ILE A 13 -40.08 50.69 29.81
C ILE A 13 -38.56 51.05 29.76
N LEU A 14 -38.27 52.17 29.07
CA LEU A 14 -37.03 52.90 28.66
C LEU A 14 -35.88 53.06 29.70
N SER A 15 -34.64 53.50 29.37
CA SER A 15 -34.11 54.45 28.33
C SER A 15 -32.62 54.15 27.94
N ARG A 16 -31.76 54.93 27.22
CA ARG A 16 -31.71 56.37 26.79
C ARG A 16 -30.89 56.55 25.46
N ARG A 17 -30.09 57.64 25.27
CA ARG A 17 -29.28 57.97 24.04
C ARG A 17 -28.17 59.03 24.35
N PRO A 18 -27.10 59.19 23.53
CA PRO A 18 -27.09 60.13 22.38
C PRO A 18 -26.19 59.73 21.16
N THR A 19 -25.98 60.66 20.19
CA THR A 19 -25.22 60.49 18.91
C THR A 19 -24.51 61.80 18.51
N PRO A 20 -23.54 61.84 17.55
CA PRO A 20 -23.85 62.51 16.25
C PRO A 20 -23.07 62.08 14.96
N ARG A 21 -23.79 62.19 13.81
CA ARG A 21 -23.44 62.61 12.40
C ARG A 21 -21.96 62.73 11.94
N LYS A 22 -21.60 62.48 10.66
CA LYS A 22 -22.13 63.12 9.41
C LYS A 22 -21.90 62.32 8.09
N ARG A 23 -22.91 62.40 7.18
CA ARG A 23 -22.89 62.68 5.70
C ARG A 23 -21.85 62.03 4.74
N LEU A 24 -22.11 61.84 3.43
CA LEU A 24 -23.30 61.60 2.57
C LEU A 24 -22.81 61.52 1.10
N PHE A 25 -23.44 60.73 0.21
CA PHE A 25 -23.94 61.14 -1.14
C PHE A 25 -24.31 59.92 -2.01
N SER A 26 -25.34 60.10 -2.85
CA SER A 26 -25.72 59.20 -3.96
C SER A 26 -26.48 60.01 -5.02
N CYS A 27 -26.35 59.67 -6.31
CA CYS A 27 -27.14 60.28 -7.38
C CYS A 27 -27.74 59.21 -8.30
N PHE A 28 -29.01 59.40 -8.68
CA PHE A 28 -29.74 58.57 -9.65
C PHE A 28 -30.57 59.50 -10.56
N VAL A 29 -30.33 59.44 -11.86
CA VAL A 29 -31.07 60.08 -12.97
C VAL A 29 -30.79 59.20 -14.20
N GLY A 30 -31.67 58.96 -15.17
CA GLY A 30 -33.06 59.37 -15.41
C GLY A 30 -33.37 59.06 -16.89
N SER A 31 -34.60 58.65 -17.22
CA SER A 31 -34.91 58.06 -18.53
C SER A 31 -35.22 59.08 -19.64
N THR A 32 -34.89 58.72 -20.88
CA THR A 32 -35.54 59.24 -22.10
C THR A 32 -35.64 58.16 -23.18
N THR A 33 -36.70 58.23 -23.98
CA THR A 33 -36.88 57.54 -25.27
C THR A 33 -37.31 58.55 -26.32
N PRO A 34 -37.13 58.25 -27.62
CA PRO A 34 -38.07 58.72 -28.62
C PRO A 34 -38.53 57.63 -29.61
N ILE A 35 -39.52 58.00 -30.42
CA ILE A 35 -40.29 57.13 -31.35
C ILE A 35 -39.88 57.45 -32.80
N GLY A 36 -39.85 56.47 -33.72
CA GLY A 36 -39.68 56.76 -35.16
C GLY A 36 -39.60 55.54 -36.10
N THR A 37 -40.64 55.32 -36.90
CA THR A 37 -40.75 54.20 -37.87
C THR A 37 -40.16 54.51 -39.26
N ARG A 38 -39.51 53.55 -39.94
CA ARG A 38 -40.03 52.92 -41.20
C ARG A 38 -39.14 51.80 -41.84
N ARG A 39 -39.85 50.94 -42.58
CA ARG A 39 -39.50 49.70 -43.32
C ARG A 39 -38.38 49.75 -44.39
N THR A 40 -38.08 48.54 -44.91
CA THR A 40 -37.53 48.13 -46.24
C THR A 40 -36.03 47.78 -46.28
N ASN A 41 -35.54 46.76 -47.02
CA ASN A 41 -36.18 45.60 -47.68
C ASN A 41 -35.14 44.51 -48.08
N VAL A 42 -35.43 43.20 -47.82
CA VAL A 42 -35.17 42.02 -48.71
C VAL A 42 -33.68 41.63 -49.03
N PRO A 43 -33.30 40.35 -49.37
CA PRO A 43 -33.91 39.02 -49.20
C PRO A 43 -33.07 38.02 -48.35
N ARG A 44 -33.61 36.80 -48.16
CA ARG A 44 -32.84 35.59 -47.80
C ARG A 44 -32.06 35.02 -49.01
N ARG A 45 -30.99 34.25 -48.75
CA ARG A 45 -30.69 33.02 -49.50
C ARG A 45 -30.11 31.95 -48.57
N SER A 46 -30.30 30.67 -48.91
CA SER A 46 -30.01 29.53 -48.03
C SER A 46 -29.38 28.36 -48.79
N SER A 47 -28.23 27.88 -48.32
CA SER A 47 -27.64 26.58 -48.68
C SER A 47 -26.50 26.27 -47.70
N GLY A 48 -26.43 25.13 -47.02
CA GLY A 48 -27.37 24.00 -47.04
C GLY A 48 -27.39 23.19 -45.74
N ARG A 49 -28.39 22.31 -45.65
CA ARG A 49 -28.48 21.14 -44.76
C ARG A 49 -28.28 19.88 -45.61
N LEU A 50 -28.18 18.72 -44.95
CA LEU A 50 -27.75 17.37 -45.39
C LEU A 50 -26.30 17.11 -44.92
N ASP A 51 -26.00 16.19 -43.99
CA ASP A 51 -26.83 15.31 -43.16
C ASP A 51 -26.22 15.18 -41.75
N GLY A 52 -26.88 14.67 -40.71
CA GLY A 52 -28.25 14.14 -40.62
C GLY A 52 -28.67 14.01 -39.14
N ALA A 53 -29.98 13.86 -38.88
CA ALA A 53 -30.52 13.89 -37.52
C ALA A 53 -30.69 12.49 -36.90
N ARG A 54 -29.63 11.93 -36.32
CA ARG A 54 -29.66 10.84 -35.32
C ARG A 54 -28.51 10.97 -34.31
N LYS A 55 -28.69 11.83 -33.29
CA LYS A 55 -28.10 11.53 -31.98
C LYS A 55 -28.96 10.40 -31.41
N SER A 56 -28.38 9.26 -31.10
CA SER A 56 -29.17 8.12 -30.65
C SER A 56 -29.84 8.41 -29.32
N MET A 57 -30.94 7.70 -29.04
CA MET A 57 -31.46 7.60 -27.68
C MET A 57 -30.40 7.01 -26.76
N GLU A 58 -29.56 6.09 -27.27
CA GLU A 58 -28.37 5.60 -26.57
C GLU A 58 -27.41 6.74 -26.21
N ASP A 59 -27.03 7.65 -27.13
CA ASP A 59 -26.15 8.79 -26.83
C ASP A 59 -26.71 9.76 -25.77
N SER A 60 -28.03 9.74 -25.54
CA SER A 60 -28.70 10.57 -24.54
C SER A 60 -28.91 9.83 -23.21
N VAL A 61 -29.06 8.50 -23.25
CA VAL A 61 -29.10 7.63 -22.07
C VAL A 61 -27.70 7.49 -21.49
N GLN A 62 -26.69 7.23 -22.33
CA GLN A 62 -25.28 7.17 -21.98
C GLN A 62 -24.83 8.43 -21.21
N ARG A 63 -25.09 9.63 -21.74
CA ARG A 63 -24.79 10.90 -21.04
C ARG A 63 -25.61 11.16 -19.76
N LYS A 64 -26.77 10.51 -19.60
CA LYS A 64 -27.52 10.53 -18.34
C LYS A 64 -27.04 9.49 -17.33
N MET A 65 -26.44 8.40 -17.80
CA MET A 65 -25.78 7.39 -16.96
C MET A 65 -24.35 7.80 -16.58
N GLU A 66 -23.72 8.69 -17.37
CA GLU A 66 -22.46 9.36 -17.02
C GLU A 66 -22.65 10.47 -15.98
N GLN A 67 -23.84 11.09 -15.92
CA GLN A 67 -24.15 12.13 -14.94
C GLN A 67 -24.48 11.52 -13.57
N PHE A 68 -23.62 11.77 -12.58
CA PHE A 68 -23.79 11.32 -11.19
C PHE A 68 -25.17 11.73 -10.63
N TYR A 69 -25.91 10.76 -10.07
CA TYR A 69 -27.30 10.93 -9.67
C TYR A 69 -27.45 11.23 -8.16
N GLU A 70 -27.64 12.51 -7.81
CA GLU A 70 -27.86 12.94 -6.42
C GLU A 70 -29.34 13.03 -6.00
N GLY A 71 -30.30 12.62 -6.85
CA GLY A 71 -31.74 12.83 -6.61
C GLY A 71 -32.43 11.82 -5.68
N THR A 72 -33.65 12.11 -5.26
CA THR A 72 -34.47 11.29 -4.34
C THR A 72 -35.40 10.27 -5.04
N ALA A 73 -35.36 10.15 -6.36
CA ALA A 73 -36.07 9.10 -7.10
C ALA A 73 -35.14 7.92 -7.44
N GLY A 74 -35.68 6.88 -8.10
CA GLY A 74 -34.91 5.68 -8.42
C GLY A 74 -34.67 4.77 -7.21
N PRO A 75 -33.65 3.90 -7.24
CA PRO A 75 -33.40 2.93 -6.17
C PRO A 75 -33.15 3.57 -4.79
N PRO A 76 -33.74 3.02 -3.72
CA PRO A 76 -33.59 3.51 -2.36
C PRO A 76 -32.20 3.22 -1.78
N LEU A 77 -31.80 1.95 -1.75
CA LEU A 77 -30.52 1.52 -1.18
C LEU A 77 -29.39 1.90 -2.13
N ARG A 78 -28.35 2.55 -1.63
CA ARG A 78 -27.26 3.08 -2.44
C ARG A 78 -25.91 2.80 -1.81
N VAL A 79 -24.94 2.48 -2.67
CA VAL A 79 -23.55 2.21 -2.31
C VAL A 79 -22.63 3.04 -3.20
N LEU A 80 -21.64 3.69 -2.59
CA LEU A 80 -20.56 4.38 -3.28
C LEU A 80 -19.22 4.06 -2.56
N PRO A 81 -18.38 3.19 -3.11
CA PRO A 81 -17.01 3.01 -2.62
C PRO A 81 -16.19 4.27 -2.90
N ILE A 82 -15.54 4.80 -1.87
CA ILE A 82 -14.50 5.84 -2.01
C ILE A 82 -13.12 5.16 -2.09
N GLY A 83 -12.94 4.06 -1.36
CA GLY A 83 -11.79 3.15 -1.44
C GLY A 83 -12.15 1.72 -0.99
N GLY A 84 -11.30 0.75 -1.33
CA GLY A 84 -11.41 -0.68 -1.01
C GLY A 84 -11.87 -1.60 -2.15
N LEU A 85 -12.23 -1.07 -3.33
CA LEU A 85 -12.73 -1.86 -4.47
C LEU A 85 -11.84 -1.74 -5.72
N GLY A 86 -11.09 -2.81 -5.98
CA GLY A 86 -10.13 -2.91 -7.07
C GLY A 86 -8.67 -2.80 -6.63
N GLU A 87 -8.42 -2.88 -5.33
CA GLU A 87 -7.13 -2.68 -4.64
C GLU A 87 -7.15 -3.46 -3.29
N ILE A 88 -6.04 -3.49 -2.55
CA ILE A 88 -6.01 -4.02 -1.16
C ILE A 88 -5.65 -2.88 -0.19
N GLY A 89 -6.65 -2.43 0.56
CA GLY A 89 -6.53 -1.36 1.56
C GLY A 89 -7.50 -0.20 1.30
N MET A 90 -7.31 0.90 2.02
CA MET A 90 -8.09 2.14 1.86
C MET A 90 -9.61 1.98 2.02
N ASN A 91 -10.09 0.97 2.75
CA ASN A 91 -11.53 0.68 2.84
C ASN A 91 -12.30 1.88 3.39
N CYS A 92 -13.19 2.43 2.56
CA CYS A 92 -13.97 3.62 2.88
C CYS A 92 -15.18 3.67 1.96
N MET A 93 -16.37 3.36 2.48
CA MET A 93 -17.57 3.15 1.66
C MET A 93 -18.76 3.92 2.21
N LEU A 94 -19.41 4.71 1.34
CA LEU A 94 -20.71 5.30 1.67
C LEU A 94 -21.82 4.29 1.38
N VAL A 95 -22.67 4.05 2.38
CA VAL A 95 -23.90 3.27 2.24
C VAL A 95 -25.06 4.12 2.72
N GLY A 96 -26.15 4.17 1.96
CA GLY A 96 -27.25 5.09 2.22
C GLY A 96 -28.61 4.61 1.79
N ASN A 97 -29.63 5.35 2.21
CA ASN A 97 -30.99 5.26 1.70
C ASN A 97 -31.39 6.64 1.16
N TYR A 98 -31.69 6.71 -0.14
CA TYR A 98 -31.87 7.93 -0.94
C TYR A 98 -30.68 8.91 -0.86
N ASP A 99 -30.81 10.01 -0.13
CA ASP A 99 -29.82 11.09 -0.02
C ASP A 99 -29.09 11.10 1.34
N ARG A 100 -29.43 10.18 2.24
CA ARG A 100 -28.85 10.05 3.60
C ARG A 100 -27.87 8.87 3.66
N TYR A 101 -26.66 9.09 4.19
CA TYR A 101 -25.58 8.09 4.19
C TYR A 101 -24.94 7.90 5.55
N ILE A 102 -24.39 6.70 5.76
CA ILE A 102 -23.31 6.43 6.71
C ILE A 102 -22.02 6.16 5.94
N LEU A 103 -20.88 6.46 6.55
CA LEU A 103 -19.57 6.03 6.07
C LEU A 103 -19.14 4.77 6.83
N ILE A 104 -18.85 3.69 6.12
CA ILE A 104 -18.28 2.46 6.66
C ILE A 104 -16.77 2.50 6.42
N ASP A 105 -16.02 2.44 7.52
CA ASP A 105 -14.56 2.48 7.59
C ASP A 105 -13.88 3.72 6.95
N ALA A 106 -12.60 3.90 7.28
CA ALA A 106 -11.73 4.98 6.83
C ALA A 106 -10.26 4.52 6.87
N GLY A 107 -9.92 3.62 5.96
CA GLY A 107 -8.59 3.01 5.83
C GLY A 107 -7.54 3.82 5.10
N VAL A 108 -6.26 3.51 5.33
CA VAL A 108 -5.15 3.85 4.42
C VAL A 108 -4.85 2.69 3.48
N MET A 109 -4.21 2.98 2.35
CA MET A 109 -3.40 2.01 1.59
C MET A 109 -1.92 2.37 1.75
N PHE A 110 -1.04 1.37 1.67
CA PHE A 110 0.41 1.57 1.68
C PHE A 110 0.92 1.73 0.24
N PRO A 111 1.88 2.64 -0.02
CA PRO A 111 2.33 2.95 -1.37
C PRO A 111 3.15 1.84 -2.02
N ASP A 112 3.05 1.77 -3.34
CA ASP A 112 3.76 0.83 -4.19
C ASP A 112 5.15 1.38 -4.62
N TYR A 113 5.87 0.68 -5.50
CA TYR A 113 7.26 0.97 -5.84
C TYR A 113 7.52 2.25 -6.64
N ASP A 114 6.53 2.78 -7.33
CA ASP A 114 6.63 3.97 -8.17
C ASP A 114 6.18 5.27 -7.48
N GLU A 115 5.49 5.16 -6.34
CA GLU A 115 4.98 6.27 -5.52
C GLU A 115 6.06 6.84 -4.58
N LEU A 116 7.17 7.29 -5.17
CA LEU A 116 8.43 7.56 -4.47
C LEU A 116 8.30 8.61 -3.34
N GLY A 117 8.56 8.18 -2.12
CA GLY A 117 8.58 9.02 -0.91
C GLY A 117 7.22 9.19 -0.23
N VAL A 118 6.13 8.68 -0.81
CA VAL A 118 4.84 8.55 -0.11
C VAL A 118 5.01 7.65 1.12
N GLN A 119 4.22 7.90 2.17
CA GLN A 119 4.14 7.04 3.34
C GLN A 119 2.76 6.37 3.49
N LYS A 120 1.69 7.05 3.06
CA LYS A 120 0.30 6.57 3.10
C LYS A 120 -0.51 7.13 1.93
N ILE A 121 -1.50 6.37 1.50
CA ILE A 121 -2.55 6.76 0.56
C ILE A 121 -3.89 6.72 1.30
N THR A 122 -4.80 7.62 0.98
CA THR A 122 -6.07 7.85 1.69
C THR A 122 -7.21 8.20 0.72
N PRO A 123 -8.47 7.97 1.12
CA PRO A 123 -9.64 8.25 0.28
C PRO A 123 -9.78 9.75 -0.03
N ASP A 124 -10.57 10.09 -1.05
CA ASP A 124 -10.80 11.48 -1.46
C ASP A 124 -11.51 12.32 -0.37
N THR A 125 -10.72 13.00 0.45
CA THR A 125 -11.23 13.89 1.50
C THR A 125 -11.91 15.14 0.96
N THR A 126 -11.68 15.54 -0.30
CA THR A 126 -12.37 16.68 -0.91
C THR A 126 -13.80 16.29 -1.30
N PHE A 127 -14.00 15.07 -1.82
CA PHE A 127 -15.32 14.50 -2.02
C PHE A 127 -16.07 14.31 -0.69
N ILE A 128 -15.41 13.76 0.34
CA ILE A 128 -16.00 13.65 1.68
C ILE A 128 -16.39 15.02 2.23
N LYS A 129 -15.61 16.09 1.97
CA LYS A 129 -15.96 17.46 2.37
C LYS A 129 -17.15 18.03 1.59
N LYS A 130 -17.20 17.80 0.27
CA LYS A 130 -18.33 18.16 -0.62
C LYS A 130 -19.63 17.54 -0.12
N TRP A 131 -19.58 16.31 0.40
CA TRP A 131 -20.74 15.52 0.82
C TRP A 131 -20.97 15.46 2.33
N SER A 132 -20.22 16.21 3.16
CA SER A 132 -20.27 16.10 4.63
C SER A 132 -21.68 16.25 5.23
N HIS A 133 -22.52 17.09 4.62
CA HIS A 133 -23.92 17.33 4.99
C HIS A 133 -24.87 16.13 4.76
N LYS A 134 -24.43 15.10 4.03
CA LYS A 134 -25.18 13.86 3.77
C LYS A 134 -24.69 12.67 4.62
N ILE A 135 -23.55 12.83 5.31
CA ILE A 135 -22.87 11.75 6.04
C ILE A 135 -23.18 11.87 7.53
N GLU A 136 -24.23 11.17 7.94
CA GLU A 136 -24.82 11.30 9.28
C GLU A 136 -24.12 10.47 10.36
N ALA A 137 -23.27 9.51 10.00
CA ALA A 137 -22.43 8.77 10.92
C ALA A 137 -21.21 8.14 10.22
N VAL A 138 -20.16 7.87 11.00
CA VAL A 138 -19.10 6.91 10.65
C VAL A 138 -19.32 5.64 11.47
N VAL A 139 -19.21 4.47 10.85
CA VAL A 139 -19.28 3.17 11.52
C VAL A 139 -18.05 2.36 11.14
N ILE A 140 -17.31 1.88 12.14
CA ILE A 140 -16.06 1.16 11.96
C ILE A 140 -16.27 -0.33 12.24
N THR A 141 -15.81 -1.18 11.32
CA THR A 141 -15.91 -2.65 11.45
C THR A 141 -14.88 -3.22 12.41
N HIS A 142 -13.62 -2.76 12.32
CA HIS A 142 -12.50 -3.25 13.13
C HIS A 142 -11.27 -2.31 13.12
N GLY A 143 -10.19 -2.71 13.81
CA GLY A 143 -9.06 -1.83 14.16
C GLY A 143 -7.79 -1.88 13.29
N HIS A 144 -7.81 -2.40 12.06
CA HIS A 144 -6.62 -2.37 11.19
C HIS A 144 -6.41 -1.00 10.50
N GLU A 145 -5.19 -0.69 10.06
CA GLU A 145 -4.86 0.60 9.44
C GLU A 145 -5.61 0.82 8.11
N ASP A 146 -5.91 -0.25 7.37
CA ASP A 146 -6.77 -0.28 6.18
C ASP A 146 -8.28 -0.15 6.50
N HIS A 147 -8.67 0.07 7.76
CA HIS A 147 -10.04 0.41 8.18
C HIS A 147 -10.14 1.63 9.10
N ILE A 148 -9.09 1.98 9.88
CA ILE A 148 -9.06 3.16 10.76
C ILE A 148 -7.87 4.12 10.57
N GLY A 149 -6.97 3.83 9.62
CA GLY A 149 -5.73 4.58 9.43
C GLY A 149 -5.93 5.98 8.85
N ALA A 150 -6.96 6.21 8.02
CA ALA A 150 -7.24 7.50 7.37
C ALA A 150 -8.13 8.43 8.19
N LEU A 151 -8.62 8.00 9.35
CA LEU A 151 -9.42 8.83 10.28
C LEU A 151 -8.83 10.22 10.57
N PRO A 152 -7.49 10.45 10.67
CA PRO A 152 -6.92 11.79 10.84
C PRO A 152 -7.29 12.79 9.73
N TRP A 153 -7.48 12.32 8.50
CA TRP A 153 -7.82 13.14 7.33
C TRP A 153 -9.32 13.13 7.03
N VAL A 154 -10.00 11.99 7.26
CA VAL A 154 -11.45 11.84 7.04
C VAL A 154 -12.28 12.60 8.09
N ILE A 155 -11.90 12.61 9.37
CA ILE A 155 -12.71 13.25 10.42
C ILE A 155 -12.80 14.79 10.28
N PRO A 156 -11.73 15.52 9.91
CA PRO A 156 -11.82 16.94 9.54
C PRO A 156 -12.64 17.20 8.26
N ALA A 157 -12.73 16.23 7.36
CA ALA A 157 -13.54 16.33 6.14
C ALA A 157 -15.04 16.24 6.43
N LEU A 158 -15.46 15.52 7.49
CA LEU A 158 -16.86 15.38 7.87
C LEU A 158 -17.46 16.66 8.48
N ASP A 159 -18.74 16.58 8.87
CA ASP A 159 -19.37 17.58 9.73
C ASP A 159 -18.80 17.47 11.18
N PRO A 160 -18.63 18.58 11.93
CA PRO A 160 -18.11 18.54 13.30
C PRO A 160 -18.93 17.68 14.26
N HIS A 161 -20.22 17.48 14.00
CA HIS A 161 -21.13 16.71 14.84
C HIS A 161 -21.26 15.24 14.43
N THR A 162 -20.77 14.82 13.25
CA THR A 162 -20.91 13.42 12.77
C THR A 162 -20.36 12.43 13.81
N PRO A 163 -21.21 11.58 14.42
CA PRO A 163 -20.80 10.58 15.39
C PRO A 163 -19.96 9.47 14.76
N ILE A 164 -19.09 8.86 15.57
CA ILE A 164 -18.17 7.80 15.17
C ILE A 164 -18.46 6.57 16.05
N TYR A 165 -18.94 5.51 15.42
CA TYR A 165 -19.35 4.26 16.05
C TYR A 165 -18.28 3.19 15.86
N ALA A 166 -17.84 2.54 16.94
CA ALA A 166 -16.93 1.40 16.88
C ALA A 166 -17.16 0.42 18.04
N SER A 167 -16.57 -0.77 17.94
CA SER A 167 -16.42 -1.70 19.07
C SER A 167 -15.44 -1.16 20.13
N SER A 168 -15.43 -1.71 21.35
CA SER A 168 -14.75 -1.09 22.49
C SER A 168 -13.22 -1.10 22.35
N PHE A 169 -12.63 -2.23 21.91
CA PHE A 169 -11.19 -2.32 21.59
C PHE A 169 -10.80 -1.34 20.47
N THR A 170 -11.54 -1.36 19.36
CA THR A 170 -11.33 -0.47 18.22
C THR A 170 -11.44 1.00 18.62
N MET A 171 -12.33 1.33 19.55
CA MET A 171 -12.48 2.69 20.06
C MET A 171 -11.26 3.17 20.85
N GLU A 172 -10.51 2.32 21.56
CA GLU A 172 -9.26 2.73 22.21
C GLU A 172 -8.15 3.07 21.19
N LEU A 173 -8.06 2.31 20.09
CA LEU A 173 -7.17 2.63 18.97
C LEU A 173 -7.53 3.97 18.32
N ILE A 174 -8.83 4.22 18.08
CA ILE A 174 -9.35 5.49 17.57
C ILE A 174 -9.02 6.62 18.56
N LYS A 175 -9.40 6.50 19.84
CA LYS A 175 -9.12 7.48 20.90
C LYS A 175 -7.65 7.89 20.93
N LYS A 176 -6.72 6.95 20.77
CA LYS A 176 -5.28 7.24 20.69
C LYS A 176 -4.94 8.01 19.42
N ARG A 177 -5.28 7.50 18.22
CA ARG A 177 -4.95 8.17 16.95
C ARG A 177 -5.52 9.59 16.87
N LEU A 178 -6.73 9.84 17.38
CA LEU A 178 -7.32 11.19 17.37
C LEU A 178 -6.63 12.15 18.36
N LYS A 179 -6.10 11.66 19.49
CA LYS A 179 -5.32 12.47 20.44
C LYS A 179 -3.96 12.85 19.86
N GLU A 180 -3.27 11.88 19.25
CA GLU A 180 -1.96 12.07 18.59
C GLU A 180 -2.06 13.10 17.44
N ASN A 181 -3.20 13.19 16.77
CA ASN A 181 -3.47 14.15 15.69
C ASN A 181 -4.22 15.43 16.16
N GLY A 182 -4.40 15.64 17.47
CA GLY A 182 -5.01 16.86 18.02
C GLY A 182 -6.52 17.06 17.75
N ILE A 183 -7.21 16.08 17.17
CA ILE A 183 -8.63 16.15 16.74
C ILE A 183 -9.58 15.34 17.64
N PHE A 184 -9.19 15.08 18.88
CA PHE A 184 -9.94 14.27 19.83
C PHE A 184 -11.17 15.00 20.41
N VAL A 185 -12.37 14.60 19.97
CA VAL A 185 -13.66 15.15 20.46
C VAL A 185 -14.49 14.03 21.10
N PRO A 186 -14.51 13.90 22.45
CA PRO A 186 -15.18 12.79 23.14
C PRO A 186 -16.66 12.61 22.80
N SER A 187 -17.40 13.71 22.62
CA SER A 187 -18.86 13.70 22.41
C SER A 187 -19.27 13.01 21.10
N ARG A 188 -18.39 12.95 20.10
CA ARG A 188 -18.62 12.24 18.83
C ARG A 188 -18.51 10.73 18.96
N LEU A 189 -17.72 10.23 19.92
CA LEU A 189 -17.37 8.81 20.02
C LEU A 189 -18.50 8.00 20.67
N LYS A 190 -18.95 6.94 19.99
CA LYS A 190 -20.01 6.02 20.43
C LYS A 190 -19.49 4.59 20.40
N VAL A 191 -19.50 3.91 21.55
CA VAL A 191 -19.15 2.48 21.61
C VAL A 191 -20.41 1.65 21.42
N PHE A 192 -20.43 0.79 20.41
CA PHE A 192 -21.48 -0.23 20.25
C PHE A 192 -21.12 -1.54 20.96
N LYS A 193 -22.10 -2.42 21.11
CA LYS A 193 -21.92 -3.80 21.57
C LYS A 193 -22.43 -4.75 20.49
N MET A 194 -21.77 -5.89 20.31
CA MET A 194 -22.22 -6.93 19.38
C MET A 194 -23.65 -7.38 19.73
N ARG A 195 -24.46 -7.67 18.71
CA ARG A 195 -25.87 -8.07 18.84
C ARG A 195 -26.76 -7.07 19.61
N LYS A 196 -26.35 -5.80 19.72
CA LYS A 196 -27.18 -4.69 20.21
C LYS A 196 -27.40 -3.67 19.09
N ARG A 197 -28.68 -3.37 18.84
CA ARG A 197 -29.07 -2.46 17.77
C ARG A 197 -28.89 -1.00 18.16
N PHE A 198 -28.51 -0.16 17.21
CA PHE A 198 -28.48 1.29 17.35
C PHE A 198 -28.86 1.98 16.04
N THR A 199 -29.42 3.17 16.11
CA THR A 199 -29.71 3.98 14.90
C THR A 199 -28.49 4.81 14.53
N ALA A 200 -28.12 4.81 13.25
CA ALA A 200 -27.11 5.69 12.67
C ALA A 200 -27.48 6.02 11.22
N GLY A 201 -27.55 7.31 10.88
CA GLY A 201 -28.08 7.77 9.60
C GLY A 201 -29.50 7.25 9.33
N PRO A 202 -29.78 6.69 8.14
CA PRO A 202 -31.10 6.12 7.81
C PRO A 202 -31.30 4.67 8.28
N PHE A 203 -30.35 4.06 9.00
CA PHE A 203 -30.36 2.64 9.33
C PHE A 203 -30.51 2.35 10.83
N GLU A 204 -31.23 1.27 11.15
CA GLU A 204 -31.00 0.50 12.37
C GLU A 204 -29.87 -0.50 12.10
N ILE A 205 -28.78 -0.41 12.86
CA ILE A 205 -27.56 -1.22 12.68
C ILE A 205 -27.47 -2.26 13.79
N GLU A 206 -27.27 -3.54 13.43
CA GLU A 206 -26.91 -4.61 14.36
C GLU A 206 -25.49 -5.14 14.00
N PRO A 207 -24.48 -4.90 14.85
CA PRO A 207 -23.15 -5.48 14.66
C PRO A 207 -23.12 -6.98 14.96
N LEU A 208 -22.61 -7.75 14.02
CA LEU A 208 -22.38 -9.19 14.12
C LEU A 208 -20.90 -9.46 14.34
N ARG A 209 -20.51 -10.16 15.42
CA ARG A 209 -19.11 -10.54 15.62
C ARG A 209 -18.67 -11.53 14.53
N VAL A 210 -17.51 -11.28 13.92
CA VAL A 210 -16.85 -12.21 12.99
C VAL A 210 -15.44 -12.54 13.50
N THR A 211 -14.93 -13.72 13.17
CA THR A 211 -13.55 -14.11 13.47
C THR A 211 -12.59 -13.56 12.42
N HIS A 212 -11.58 -12.80 12.84
CA HIS A 212 -10.57 -12.17 11.98
C HIS A 212 -9.20 -12.13 12.72
N SER A 213 -8.16 -11.50 12.18
CA SER A 213 -6.82 -11.45 12.80
C SER A 213 -6.61 -10.34 13.83
N ILE A 214 -7.69 -9.86 14.47
CA ILE A 214 -7.74 -8.75 15.42
C ILE A 214 -9.00 -8.85 16.31
N PRO A 215 -8.98 -8.44 17.59
CA PRO A 215 -10.16 -8.46 18.45
C PRO A 215 -11.31 -7.56 17.98
N ASP A 216 -12.52 -7.86 18.47
CA ASP A 216 -13.75 -7.10 18.25
C ASP A 216 -14.10 -6.76 16.78
N CYS A 217 -13.70 -7.60 15.82
CA CYS A 217 -14.12 -7.46 14.42
C CYS A 217 -15.62 -7.73 14.25
N CYS A 218 -16.29 -6.96 13.38
CA CYS A 218 -17.70 -7.18 13.08
C CYS A 218 -18.10 -6.95 11.61
N GLY A 219 -19.08 -7.74 11.19
CA GLY A 219 -19.98 -7.37 10.12
C GLY A 219 -21.13 -6.49 10.63
N LEU A 220 -21.80 -5.80 9.71
CA LEU A 220 -22.87 -4.85 10.00
C LEU A 220 -24.14 -5.27 9.25
N VAL A 221 -25.23 -5.48 9.99
CA VAL A 221 -26.57 -5.62 9.38
C VAL A 221 -27.27 -4.26 9.46
N LEU A 222 -27.49 -3.64 8.30
CA LEU A 222 -28.11 -2.32 8.15
C LEU A 222 -29.57 -2.50 7.71
N ARG A 223 -30.53 -2.10 8.54
CA ARG A 223 -31.97 -2.29 8.30
C ARG A 223 -32.66 -0.96 8.08
N CYS A 224 -33.55 -0.90 7.09
CA CYS A 224 -34.46 0.22 6.86
C CYS A 224 -35.75 -0.26 6.16
N ALA A 225 -36.71 0.65 5.94
CA ALA A 225 -38.00 0.32 5.33
C ALA A 225 -37.92 -0.22 3.89
N ASP A 226 -36.80 0.01 3.19
CA ASP A 226 -36.58 -0.38 1.80
C ASP A 226 -35.76 -1.68 1.65
N GLY A 227 -35.24 -2.24 2.75
CA GLY A 227 -34.53 -3.52 2.79
C GLY A 227 -33.44 -3.62 3.85
N THR A 228 -32.82 -4.79 3.92
CA THR A 228 -31.72 -5.15 4.83
C THR A 228 -30.44 -5.40 4.03
N ILE A 229 -29.35 -4.71 4.40
CA ILE A 229 -28.01 -4.89 3.83
C ILE A 229 -27.14 -5.64 4.85
N LEU A 230 -26.38 -6.64 4.40
CA LEU A 230 -25.31 -7.27 5.17
C LEU A 230 -23.96 -6.83 4.60
N HIS A 231 -23.16 -6.10 5.37
CA HIS A 231 -21.73 -5.89 5.11
C HIS A 231 -20.96 -6.87 5.99
N THR A 232 -20.18 -7.81 5.44
CA THR A 232 -19.52 -8.83 6.28
C THR A 232 -18.43 -8.27 7.19
N GLY A 233 -17.87 -7.10 6.84
CA GLY A 233 -16.54 -6.72 7.32
C GLY A 233 -15.51 -7.72 6.81
N ASP A 234 -14.35 -7.77 7.47
CA ASP A 234 -13.26 -8.69 7.15
C ASP A 234 -13.32 -9.91 8.07
N TRP A 235 -13.31 -11.11 7.48
CA TRP A 235 -13.69 -12.32 8.20
C TRP A 235 -13.11 -13.58 7.61
N LYS A 236 -12.87 -14.54 8.49
CA LYS A 236 -12.80 -15.98 8.20
C LYS A 236 -13.79 -16.73 9.10
N ILE A 237 -13.94 -18.04 8.91
CA ILE A 237 -14.51 -18.91 9.94
C ILE A 237 -13.36 -19.57 10.67
N ASP A 238 -13.08 -19.10 11.89
CA ASP A 238 -12.26 -19.87 12.81
C ASP A 238 -13.18 -20.81 13.61
N GLU A 239 -12.94 -22.12 13.49
CA GLU A 239 -13.72 -23.17 14.17
C GLU A 239 -13.26 -23.37 15.63
N SER A 240 -12.07 -22.88 16.00
CA SER A 240 -11.52 -22.96 17.36
C SER A 240 -10.72 -21.69 17.75
N PRO A 241 -11.34 -20.50 17.67
CA PRO A 241 -10.68 -19.23 17.90
C PRO A 241 -10.17 -19.11 19.34
N LEU A 242 -9.07 -18.38 19.47
CA LEU A 242 -8.32 -18.31 20.72
C LEU A 242 -9.09 -17.60 21.86
N ASP A 243 -10.00 -16.66 21.55
CA ASP A 243 -10.89 -16.04 22.54
C ASP A 243 -12.15 -16.87 22.89
N GLY A 244 -12.25 -18.11 22.40
CA GLY A 244 -13.39 -19.02 22.63
C GLY A 244 -14.69 -18.64 21.93
N ASN A 245 -14.83 -17.40 21.44
CA ASN A 245 -16.00 -16.91 20.76
C ASN A 245 -15.98 -17.37 19.28
N ILE A 246 -16.81 -18.35 18.92
CA ILE A 246 -16.91 -18.87 17.54
C ILE A 246 -17.57 -17.87 16.57
N PHE A 247 -17.53 -18.19 15.27
CA PHE A 247 -18.24 -17.45 14.23
C PHE A 247 -19.76 -17.71 14.31
N ASP A 248 -20.58 -16.65 14.38
CA ASP A 248 -22.04 -16.73 14.63
C ASP A 248 -22.82 -17.11 13.35
N ARG A 249 -22.72 -18.40 12.99
CA ARG A 249 -23.50 -19.02 11.90
C ARG A 249 -25.01 -18.92 12.12
N GLN A 250 -25.46 -19.09 13.36
CA GLN A 250 -26.89 -19.17 13.68
C GLN A 250 -27.61 -17.86 13.36
N PHE A 251 -26.97 -16.72 13.63
CA PHE A 251 -27.49 -15.42 13.23
C PHE A 251 -27.56 -15.22 11.71
N LEU A 252 -26.62 -15.77 10.93
CA LEU A 252 -26.68 -15.68 9.47
C LEU A 252 -27.84 -16.51 8.90
N GLU A 253 -28.17 -17.65 9.53
CA GLU A 253 -29.40 -18.39 9.21
C GLU A 253 -30.67 -17.60 9.57
N ASP A 254 -30.70 -16.96 10.74
CA ASP A 254 -31.85 -16.13 11.16
C ASP A 254 -32.01 -14.88 10.27
N LEU A 255 -30.90 -14.27 9.87
CA LEU A 255 -30.85 -13.19 8.90
C LEU A 255 -31.28 -13.63 7.49
N SER A 256 -31.02 -14.88 7.10
CA SER A 256 -31.56 -15.46 5.86
C SER A 256 -33.09 -15.60 5.92
N LYS A 257 -33.65 -15.94 7.10
CA LYS A 257 -35.11 -16.00 7.34
C LYS A 257 -35.75 -14.59 7.29
N GLU A 258 -35.05 -13.55 7.75
CA GLU A 258 -35.44 -12.14 7.59
C GLU A 258 -35.42 -11.70 6.10
N GLY A 259 -34.35 -12.05 5.38
CA GLY A 259 -34.20 -11.86 3.94
C GLY A 259 -33.25 -10.72 3.55
N VAL A 260 -32.00 -11.04 3.26
CA VAL A 260 -30.98 -10.06 2.86
C VAL A 260 -31.25 -9.52 1.44
N THR A 261 -31.29 -8.20 1.34
CA THR A 261 -31.54 -7.45 0.09
C THR A 261 -30.27 -7.26 -0.72
N LEU A 262 -29.18 -6.89 -0.04
CA LEU A 262 -27.83 -6.77 -0.59
C LEU A 262 -26.85 -7.38 0.42
N MET A 263 -25.99 -8.28 -0.05
CA MET A 263 -24.81 -8.71 0.70
C MET A 263 -23.56 -8.12 0.05
N MET A 264 -22.69 -7.55 0.89
CA MET A 264 -21.38 -7.04 0.54
C MET A 264 -20.33 -7.85 1.31
N SER A 265 -19.42 -8.54 0.63
CA SER A 265 -18.44 -9.43 1.28
C SER A 265 -17.00 -9.25 0.85
N ASP A 266 -16.10 -9.35 1.85
CA ASP A 266 -14.66 -9.54 1.68
C ASP A 266 -14.36 -10.64 0.63
N SER A 267 -13.45 -10.34 -0.28
CA SER A 267 -13.07 -11.19 -1.43
C SER A 267 -11.61 -11.63 -1.39
N THR A 268 -10.83 -11.17 -0.41
CA THR A 268 -9.35 -11.18 -0.38
C THR A 268 -8.71 -12.55 -0.69
N ASN A 269 -9.35 -13.64 -0.25
CA ASN A 269 -8.85 -15.01 -0.40
C ASN A 269 -9.74 -15.91 -1.28
N VAL A 270 -10.61 -15.37 -2.15
CA VAL A 270 -11.50 -16.18 -3.01
C VAL A 270 -10.77 -17.09 -4.03
N LEU A 271 -9.51 -16.76 -4.34
CA LEU A 271 -8.60 -17.59 -5.14
C LEU A 271 -7.98 -18.74 -4.33
N SER A 272 -7.96 -18.66 -3.00
CA SER A 272 -7.40 -19.67 -2.10
C SER A 272 -8.40 -20.84 -1.96
N PRO A 273 -8.04 -22.08 -2.35
CA PRO A 273 -8.92 -23.23 -2.24
C PRO A 273 -8.98 -23.78 -0.80
N GLY A 274 -10.08 -24.44 -0.47
CA GLY A 274 -10.30 -25.03 0.86
C GLY A 274 -10.82 -24.01 1.87
N ARG A 275 -10.32 -24.11 3.11
CA ARG A 275 -10.66 -23.27 4.26
C ARG A 275 -9.38 -22.72 4.92
N THR A 276 -9.51 -21.63 5.67
CA THR A 276 -8.44 -21.09 6.53
C THR A 276 -8.07 -22.07 7.65
N THR A 277 -6.87 -21.92 8.19
CA THR A 277 -6.46 -22.61 9.41
C THR A 277 -6.86 -21.80 10.64
N SER A 278 -7.24 -22.46 11.73
CA SER A 278 -7.45 -21.81 13.03
C SER A 278 -6.17 -21.16 13.56
N GLU A 279 -6.30 -20.04 14.29
CA GLU A 279 -5.20 -19.48 15.10
C GLU A 279 -4.77 -20.41 16.25
N ARG A 280 -5.59 -21.39 16.65
CA ARG A 280 -5.18 -22.46 17.60
C ARG A 280 -4.00 -23.26 17.07
N VAL A 281 -4.03 -23.69 15.80
CA VAL A 281 -2.93 -24.43 15.16
C VAL A 281 -1.65 -23.58 15.11
N VAL A 282 -1.79 -22.26 14.98
CA VAL A 282 -0.66 -21.31 15.02
C VAL A 282 -0.10 -21.20 16.45
N ALA A 283 -0.96 -21.23 17.48
CA ALA A 283 -0.53 -21.28 18.87
C ALA A 283 0.22 -22.58 19.20
N ASP A 284 -0.31 -23.72 18.77
CA ASP A 284 0.31 -25.04 18.98
C ASP A 284 1.66 -25.12 18.24
N ALA A 285 1.76 -24.51 17.05
CA ALA A 285 3.03 -24.36 16.33
C ALA A 285 4.03 -23.48 17.07
N LEU A 286 3.62 -22.27 17.48
CA LEU A 286 4.47 -21.36 18.25
C LEU A 286 5.00 -22.05 19.52
N LEU A 287 4.15 -22.75 20.27
CA LEU A 287 4.56 -23.51 21.46
C LEU A 287 5.64 -24.56 21.13
N ARG A 288 5.43 -25.41 20.10
CA ARG A 288 6.44 -26.41 19.69
C ARG A 288 7.79 -25.78 19.34
N HIS A 289 7.80 -24.70 18.56
CA HIS A 289 9.04 -24.04 18.14
C HIS A 289 9.72 -23.27 19.30
N ILE A 290 8.94 -22.71 20.24
CA ILE A 290 9.45 -22.00 21.41
C ILE A 290 10.07 -22.98 22.43
N SER A 291 9.39 -24.09 22.73
CA SER A 291 9.90 -25.12 23.66
C SER A 291 11.14 -25.85 23.13
N ASN A 292 11.26 -26.05 21.82
CA ASN A 292 12.41 -26.73 21.22
C ASN A 292 13.65 -25.84 21.04
N ALA A 293 13.51 -24.51 21.14
CA ALA A 293 14.61 -23.58 20.91
C ALA A 293 15.53 -23.49 22.14
N LYS A 294 16.84 -23.68 21.92
CA LYS A 294 17.88 -23.61 22.97
C LYS A 294 18.42 -22.20 23.22
N GLY A 295 18.38 -21.35 22.19
CA GLY A 295 18.89 -19.98 22.19
C GLY A 295 17.80 -18.93 22.43
N ARG A 296 18.07 -17.70 21.98
CA ARG A 296 17.11 -16.59 21.97
C ARG A 296 16.14 -16.74 20.81
N ILE A 297 14.87 -16.42 21.06
CA ILE A 297 13.80 -16.53 20.07
C ILE A 297 13.38 -15.12 19.65
N ILE A 298 13.20 -14.91 18.34
CA ILE A 298 12.77 -13.63 17.76
C ILE A 298 11.57 -13.90 16.86
N THR A 299 10.35 -13.58 17.31
CA THR A 299 9.12 -13.82 16.55
C THR A 299 8.61 -12.54 15.89
N THR A 300 8.23 -12.63 14.61
CA THR A 300 7.71 -11.48 13.84
C THR A 300 6.26 -11.67 13.46
N GLN A 301 5.44 -10.65 13.70
CA GLN A 301 4.00 -10.69 13.45
C GLN A 301 3.43 -9.29 13.19
N PHE A 302 2.20 -9.22 12.72
CA PHE A 302 1.45 -7.95 12.65
C PHE A 302 1.04 -7.53 14.06
N ALA A 303 1.31 -6.28 14.43
CA ALA A 303 1.06 -5.77 15.78
C ALA A 303 -0.42 -5.77 16.21
N SER A 304 -1.35 -5.85 15.25
CA SER A 304 -2.79 -5.93 15.49
C SER A 304 -3.27 -7.27 16.05
N ASN A 305 -2.51 -8.36 15.86
CA ASN A 305 -2.99 -9.69 16.22
C ASN A 305 -2.76 -10.01 17.71
N ILE A 306 -3.58 -9.38 18.56
CA ILE A 306 -3.58 -9.58 20.02
C ILE A 306 -3.72 -11.06 20.42
N HIS A 307 -4.50 -11.84 19.67
CA HIS A 307 -4.68 -13.28 19.93
C HIS A 307 -3.35 -14.04 19.77
N ARG A 308 -2.56 -13.72 18.74
CA ARG A 308 -1.23 -14.27 18.49
C ARG A 308 -0.20 -13.81 19.55
N LEU A 309 -0.32 -12.59 20.08
CA LEU A 309 0.48 -12.16 21.25
C LEU A 309 0.16 -13.02 22.47
N GLY A 310 -1.10 -13.41 22.68
CA GLY A 310 -1.52 -14.36 23.71
C GLY A 310 -0.91 -15.75 23.52
N SER A 311 -0.86 -16.28 22.29
CA SER A 311 -0.16 -17.53 21.97
C SER A 311 1.33 -17.49 22.34
N VAL A 312 2.00 -16.37 22.04
CA VAL A 312 3.43 -16.18 22.37
C VAL A 312 3.63 -16.04 23.89
N LYS A 313 2.70 -15.38 24.62
CA LYS A 313 2.72 -15.29 26.08
C LYS A 313 2.56 -16.66 26.75
N ALA A 314 1.56 -17.44 26.36
CA ALA A 314 1.35 -18.79 26.90
C ALA A 314 2.58 -19.69 26.69
N ALA A 315 3.21 -19.63 25.51
CA ALA A 315 4.44 -20.36 25.24
C ALA A 315 5.67 -19.84 26.01
N ALA A 316 5.74 -18.53 26.29
CA ALA A 316 6.78 -17.96 27.14
C ALA A 316 6.63 -18.41 28.60
N ASP A 317 5.41 -18.36 29.14
CA ASP A 317 5.11 -18.79 30.52
C ASP A 317 5.45 -20.28 30.72
N LEU A 318 5.01 -21.15 29.80
CA LEU A 318 5.31 -22.59 29.82
C LEU A 318 6.81 -22.93 29.67
N THR A 319 7.62 -22.00 29.17
CA THR A 319 9.09 -22.17 29.03
C THR A 319 9.90 -21.32 30.01
N GLY A 320 9.25 -20.61 30.95
CA GLY A 320 9.89 -19.71 31.91
C GLY A 320 10.53 -18.45 31.30
N ARG A 321 10.32 -18.20 30.00
CA ARG A 321 10.95 -17.11 29.25
C ARG A 321 10.24 -15.77 29.49
N LYS A 322 10.98 -14.67 29.42
CA LYS A 322 10.44 -13.30 29.48
C LYS A 322 10.18 -12.73 28.08
N LEU A 323 9.11 -11.97 27.93
CA LEU A 323 8.78 -11.27 26.69
C LEU A 323 9.42 -9.89 26.63
N VAL A 324 9.95 -9.54 25.46
CA VAL A 324 10.39 -8.19 25.10
C VAL A 324 9.63 -7.74 23.85
N PHE A 325 9.01 -6.55 23.88
CA PHE A 325 8.34 -5.97 22.71
C PHE A 325 9.21 -4.88 22.06
N VAL A 326 9.65 -5.13 20.82
CA VAL A 326 10.48 -4.22 20.03
C VAL A 326 9.67 -3.66 18.85
N GLY A 327 9.02 -2.52 19.10
CA GLY A 327 8.25 -1.76 18.11
C GLY A 327 7.10 -0.97 18.76
N MET A 328 6.94 0.29 18.38
CA MET A 328 5.92 1.17 18.97
C MET A 328 4.48 0.71 18.69
N SER A 329 4.23 0.05 17.56
CA SER A 329 2.91 -0.50 17.23
C SER A 329 2.52 -1.68 18.13
N LEU A 330 3.44 -2.59 18.45
CA LEU A 330 3.19 -3.71 19.38
C LEU A 330 2.70 -3.21 20.75
N ARG A 331 3.39 -2.20 21.30
CA ARG A 331 2.95 -1.53 22.54
C ARG A 331 1.60 -0.82 22.34
N THR A 332 1.42 -0.10 21.23
CA THR A 332 0.19 0.65 20.93
C THR A 332 -1.06 -0.21 20.89
N TYR A 333 -1.00 -1.38 20.26
CA TYR A 333 -2.12 -2.30 20.18
C TYR A 333 -2.34 -3.03 21.54
N LEU A 334 -1.27 -3.37 22.28
CA LEU A 334 -1.40 -3.93 23.63
C LEU A 334 -1.98 -2.91 24.63
N ASP A 335 -1.55 -1.65 24.61
CA ASP A 335 -2.07 -0.56 25.44
C ASP A 335 -3.58 -0.38 25.27
N ALA A 336 -4.08 -0.53 24.04
CA ALA A 336 -5.49 -0.43 23.71
C ALA A 336 -6.26 -1.66 24.23
N ALA A 337 -5.72 -2.87 24.03
CA ALA A 337 -6.30 -4.09 24.58
C ALA A 337 -6.34 -4.08 26.13
N TRP A 338 -5.33 -3.52 26.78
CA TRP A 338 -5.24 -3.44 28.25
C TRP A 338 -6.29 -2.47 28.81
N LYS A 339 -6.44 -1.28 28.21
CA LYS A 339 -7.47 -0.30 28.59
C LYS A 339 -8.91 -0.79 28.36
N ASP A 340 -9.09 -1.69 27.39
CA ASP A 340 -10.36 -2.33 27.07
C ASP A 340 -10.64 -3.59 27.91
N GLY A 341 -9.66 -4.09 28.67
CA GLY A 341 -9.76 -5.31 29.48
C GLY A 341 -9.61 -6.62 28.69
N LYS A 342 -9.08 -6.58 27.46
CA LYS A 342 -8.89 -7.73 26.55
C LYS A 342 -7.42 -8.02 26.20
N ALA A 343 -6.45 -7.55 26.99
CA ALA A 343 -5.02 -7.84 26.74
C ALA A 343 -4.60 -9.20 27.34
N PRO A 344 -3.77 -9.99 26.63
CA PRO A 344 -3.18 -11.25 27.15
C PRO A 344 -2.00 -11.04 28.10
N ILE A 345 -1.49 -9.82 28.17
CA ILE A 345 -0.22 -9.48 28.80
C ILE A 345 -0.46 -8.15 29.52
N ASP A 346 -0.19 -8.09 30.83
CA ASP A 346 0.01 -6.82 31.51
C ASP A 346 1.29 -6.17 30.95
N PRO A 347 1.22 -4.96 30.36
CA PRO A 347 2.39 -4.24 29.86
C PRO A 347 3.51 -4.07 30.90
N SER A 348 3.21 -4.09 32.21
CA SER A 348 4.21 -4.03 33.28
C SER A 348 5.14 -5.24 33.33
N THR A 349 4.69 -6.40 32.84
CA THR A 349 5.43 -7.66 32.86
C THR A 349 6.42 -7.82 31.69
N LEU A 350 6.41 -6.89 30.73
CA LEU A 350 7.32 -6.87 29.59
C LEU A 350 8.70 -6.36 30.01
N VAL A 351 9.73 -7.14 29.71
CA VAL A 351 11.11 -6.66 29.77
C VAL A 351 11.30 -5.57 28.71
N LYS A 352 11.96 -4.46 29.07
CA LYS A 352 12.16 -3.35 28.15
C LYS A 352 13.19 -3.70 27.09
N ALA A 353 13.13 -3.02 25.95
CA ALA A 353 14.11 -3.18 24.88
C ALA A 353 15.53 -2.69 25.26
N GLU A 354 15.64 -1.78 26.22
CA GLU A 354 16.92 -1.31 26.79
C GLU A 354 17.58 -2.34 27.73
N ASP A 355 16.79 -3.24 28.32
CA ASP A 355 17.24 -4.22 29.32
C ASP A 355 17.61 -5.59 28.69
N ILE A 356 17.55 -5.76 27.36
CA ILE A 356 17.72 -7.06 26.68
C ILE A 356 19.03 -7.75 27.03
N ASP A 357 20.14 -7.00 27.00
CA ASP A 357 21.48 -7.55 27.21
C ASP A 357 21.77 -7.88 28.69
N ALA A 358 20.85 -7.58 29.62
CA ALA A 358 20.91 -7.98 31.03
C ALA A 358 20.35 -9.40 31.30
N TYR A 359 19.73 -10.05 30.31
CA TYR A 359 19.16 -11.39 30.42
C TYR A 359 19.96 -12.41 29.60
N ALA A 360 20.02 -13.66 30.05
CA ALA A 360 20.63 -14.71 29.24
C ALA A 360 19.79 -14.98 27.97
N PRO A 361 20.41 -15.19 26.79
CA PRO A 361 19.69 -15.36 25.53
C PRO A 361 18.57 -16.41 25.57
N LYS A 362 18.81 -17.55 26.24
CA LYS A 362 17.85 -18.65 26.43
C LYS A 362 16.60 -18.28 27.25
N ASP A 363 16.63 -17.19 28.00
CA ASP A 363 15.54 -16.80 28.92
C ASP A 363 14.64 -15.71 28.31
N LEU A 364 14.86 -15.33 27.04
CA LEU A 364 14.09 -14.29 26.33
C LEU A 364 13.30 -14.82 25.13
N ILE A 365 12.18 -14.14 24.85
CA ILE A 365 11.53 -14.08 23.53
C ILE A 365 11.34 -12.62 23.13
N ILE A 366 11.91 -12.23 22.00
CA ILE A 366 11.71 -10.91 21.39
C ILE A 366 10.54 -11.00 20.43
N VAL A 367 9.48 -10.22 20.67
CA VAL A 367 8.42 -9.97 19.68
C VAL A 367 8.76 -8.67 18.96
N THR A 368 8.90 -8.71 17.63
CA THR A 368 9.39 -7.57 16.86
C THR A 368 8.56 -7.28 15.61
N THR A 369 8.54 -6.00 15.22
CA THR A 369 7.99 -5.54 13.93
C THR A 369 9.00 -5.71 12.79
N GLY A 370 8.56 -5.52 11.55
CA GLY A 370 9.44 -5.59 10.37
C GLY A 370 9.25 -6.84 9.51
N SER A 371 8.10 -7.51 9.57
CA SER A 371 7.84 -8.70 8.76
C SER A 371 7.85 -8.39 7.25
N GLN A 372 7.45 -7.18 6.84
CA GLN A 372 7.43 -6.73 5.45
C GLN A 372 8.73 -6.04 5.02
N ALA A 373 9.79 -6.13 5.84
CA ALA A 373 11.06 -5.41 5.67
C ALA A 373 10.87 -3.88 5.52
N GLU A 374 9.96 -3.30 6.32
CA GLU A 374 9.72 -1.86 6.36
C GLU A 374 11.03 -1.11 6.74
N PRO A 375 11.42 0.00 6.06
CA PRO A 375 12.77 0.58 6.20
C PRO A 375 13.20 1.01 7.62
N ARG A 376 12.23 1.32 8.50
CA ARG A 376 12.47 1.75 9.89
C ARG A 376 12.09 0.70 10.93
N ALA A 377 11.62 -0.49 10.52
CA ALA A 377 11.18 -1.52 11.47
C ALA A 377 12.36 -2.33 12.03
N ALA A 378 12.20 -2.82 13.26
CA ALA A 378 13.33 -3.25 14.07
C ALA A 378 14.03 -4.51 13.54
N LEU A 379 13.32 -5.52 13.02
CA LEU A 379 13.98 -6.67 12.38
C LEU A 379 14.80 -6.24 11.16
N ASN A 380 14.27 -5.33 10.34
CA ASN A 380 14.96 -4.89 9.13
C ASN A 380 16.23 -4.11 9.46
N LEU A 381 16.18 -3.20 10.44
CA LEU A 381 17.37 -2.51 10.98
C LEU A 381 18.36 -3.51 11.61
N ALA A 382 17.88 -4.54 12.31
CA ALA A 382 18.74 -5.56 12.91
C ALA A 382 19.46 -6.42 11.85
N SER A 383 18.81 -6.69 10.70
CA SER A 383 19.43 -7.35 9.54
C SER A 383 20.53 -6.52 8.85
N TYR A 384 20.66 -5.22 9.19
CA TYR A 384 21.77 -4.36 8.76
C TYR A 384 22.81 -4.15 9.88
N GLY A 385 22.63 -4.76 11.06
CA GLY A 385 23.42 -4.47 12.26
C GLY A 385 23.18 -3.07 12.85
N SER A 386 22.16 -2.34 12.37
CA SER A 386 21.88 -0.93 12.70
C SER A 386 20.73 -0.72 13.69
N SER A 387 20.05 -1.78 14.10
CA SER A 387 19.06 -1.73 15.19
C SER A 387 19.75 -1.34 16.50
N HIS A 388 19.27 -0.25 17.10
CA HIS A 388 19.71 0.20 18.41
C HIS A 388 19.04 -0.58 19.56
N SER A 389 18.02 -1.38 19.25
CA SER A 389 17.25 -2.14 20.25
C SER A 389 17.76 -3.56 20.47
N PHE A 390 18.33 -4.21 19.46
CA PHE A 390 18.98 -5.52 19.58
C PHE A 390 19.84 -5.82 18.35
N LYS A 391 20.89 -6.63 18.53
CA LYS A 391 21.72 -7.18 17.45
C LYS A 391 21.37 -8.65 17.23
N LEU A 392 21.42 -9.10 15.97
CA LEU A 392 21.25 -10.51 15.59
C LEU A 392 22.55 -11.28 15.77
N ASN A 393 22.42 -12.51 16.27
CA ASN A 393 23.48 -13.48 16.50
C ASN A 393 23.18 -14.79 15.74
N LYS A 394 24.20 -15.61 15.48
CA LYS A 394 24.05 -16.91 14.80
C LYS A 394 23.22 -17.93 15.62
N GLU A 395 23.19 -17.77 16.94
CA GLU A 395 22.40 -18.59 17.88
C GLU A 395 20.91 -18.19 17.97
N ASP A 396 20.49 -17.12 17.27
CA ASP A 396 19.09 -16.68 17.27
C ASP A 396 18.20 -17.59 16.40
N VAL A 397 17.01 -17.90 16.90
CA VAL A 397 15.95 -18.59 16.16
C VAL A 397 14.83 -17.59 15.84
N ILE A 398 14.63 -17.31 14.56
CA ILE A 398 13.64 -16.35 14.06
C ILE A 398 12.39 -17.08 13.62
N LEU A 399 11.27 -16.84 14.30
CA LEU A 399 9.96 -17.42 13.99
C LEU A 399 9.15 -16.43 13.15
N TYR A 400 9.08 -16.65 11.83
CA TYR A 400 8.42 -15.73 10.91
C TYR A 400 6.90 -15.98 10.88
N SER A 401 6.17 -15.35 11.82
CA SER A 401 4.72 -15.55 12.04
C SER A 401 3.84 -14.63 11.16
N ALA A 402 4.27 -14.40 9.92
CA ALA A 402 3.63 -13.50 8.96
C ALA A 402 3.55 -14.10 7.55
N LYS A 403 2.64 -13.55 6.74
CA LYS A 403 2.63 -13.68 5.27
C LYS A 403 3.27 -12.43 4.67
N VAL A 404 4.02 -12.61 3.58
CA VAL A 404 4.48 -11.47 2.76
C VAL A 404 3.27 -10.93 2.00
N ILE A 405 2.98 -9.64 2.18
CA ILE A 405 1.96 -8.92 1.40
C ILE A 405 2.49 -8.79 -0.04
N PRO A 406 1.67 -8.99 -1.08
CA PRO A 406 2.08 -8.81 -2.47
C PRO A 406 2.85 -7.51 -2.71
N GLY A 407 3.90 -7.58 -3.53
CA GLY A 407 4.86 -6.48 -3.74
C GLY A 407 6.02 -6.49 -2.74
N ASN A 408 5.84 -6.92 -1.48
CA ASN A 408 6.92 -6.90 -0.50
C ASN A 408 7.97 -8.01 -0.67
N GLU A 409 7.85 -8.89 -1.67
CA GLU A 409 8.73 -10.06 -1.83
C GLU A 409 10.20 -9.68 -2.00
N SER A 410 10.51 -8.69 -2.86
CA SER A 410 11.92 -8.30 -3.09
C SER A 410 12.57 -7.69 -1.86
N ARG A 411 11.84 -6.88 -1.08
CA ARG A 411 12.35 -6.25 0.14
C ARG A 411 12.49 -7.27 1.29
N VAL A 412 11.52 -8.16 1.47
CA VAL A 412 11.57 -9.23 2.47
C VAL A 412 12.69 -10.23 2.16
N MET A 413 12.83 -10.71 0.93
CA MET A 413 13.89 -11.69 0.59
C MET A 413 15.30 -11.09 0.76
N LYS A 414 15.49 -9.79 0.49
CA LYS A 414 16.76 -9.10 0.80
C LYS A 414 17.03 -9.03 2.31
N MET A 415 16.01 -8.87 3.15
CA MET A 415 16.15 -8.91 4.61
C MET A 415 16.47 -10.31 5.12
N LEU A 416 15.74 -11.33 4.66
CA LEU A 416 15.96 -12.73 5.03
C LEU A 416 17.36 -13.20 4.61
N ASN A 417 17.85 -12.84 3.42
CA ASN A 417 19.20 -13.17 2.99
C ASN A 417 20.26 -12.61 3.96
N ARG A 418 20.17 -11.34 4.37
CA ARG A 418 21.11 -10.76 5.36
C ARG A 418 21.04 -11.44 6.73
N ILE A 419 19.86 -11.86 7.15
CA ILE A 419 19.66 -12.64 8.37
C ILE A 419 20.36 -14.01 8.25
N SER A 420 20.27 -14.67 7.09
CA SER A 420 21.00 -15.91 6.81
C SER A 420 22.52 -15.70 6.68
N GLU A 421 22.98 -14.55 6.17
CA GLU A 421 24.41 -14.16 6.13
C GLU A 421 25.00 -13.97 7.54
N ILE A 422 24.20 -13.54 8.52
CA ILE A 422 24.56 -13.49 9.96
C ILE A 422 24.60 -14.90 10.58
N GLY A 423 23.96 -15.88 9.93
CA GLY A 423 23.89 -17.28 10.38
C GLY A 423 22.73 -17.60 11.32
N SER A 424 21.81 -16.67 11.58
CA SER A 424 20.62 -16.92 12.41
C SER A 424 19.68 -17.94 11.76
N THR A 425 19.07 -18.82 12.56
CA THR A 425 18.13 -19.83 12.05
C THR A 425 16.78 -19.20 11.75
N ILE A 426 16.28 -19.32 10.51
CA ILE A 426 14.97 -18.79 10.11
C ILE A 426 13.96 -19.94 9.98
N VAL A 427 12.91 -19.91 10.79
CA VAL A 427 11.76 -20.83 10.70
C VAL A 427 10.63 -20.09 10.00
N MET A 428 10.32 -20.52 8.77
CA MET A 428 9.28 -19.92 7.93
C MET A 428 8.70 -20.93 6.93
N GLY A 429 7.45 -20.69 6.51
CA GLY A 429 6.79 -21.48 5.48
C GLY A 429 5.42 -22.00 5.91
N ARG A 430 4.65 -22.54 4.95
CA ARG A 430 3.28 -23.02 5.20
C ARG A 430 3.26 -24.26 6.11
N ASN A 431 4.29 -25.10 6.04
CA ASN A 431 4.35 -26.38 6.76
C ASN A 431 4.67 -26.19 8.26
N GLU A 432 5.35 -25.11 8.63
CA GLU A 432 5.69 -24.80 10.04
C GLU A 432 4.44 -24.44 10.87
N GLY A 433 3.35 -24.03 10.22
CA GLY A 433 2.10 -23.64 10.87
C GLY A 433 2.14 -22.25 11.55
N LEU A 434 3.25 -21.52 11.46
CA LEU A 434 3.48 -20.24 12.16
C LEU A 434 2.56 -19.07 11.72
N HIS A 435 1.72 -19.23 10.71
CA HIS A 435 0.81 -18.17 10.24
C HIS A 435 -0.48 -18.74 9.63
N THR A 436 -1.60 -18.08 9.93
CA THR A 436 -2.86 -18.20 9.17
C THR A 436 -3.37 -16.81 8.76
N SER A 437 -4.19 -16.76 7.72
CA SER A 437 -4.79 -15.52 7.22
C SER A 437 -6.01 -15.10 8.05
N GLY A 438 -6.32 -13.79 8.06
CA GLY A 438 -7.53 -13.25 8.67
C GLY A 438 -8.79 -13.41 7.80
N HIS A 439 -8.65 -13.67 6.50
CA HIS A 439 -9.77 -13.64 5.52
C HIS A 439 -10.10 -15.05 5.02
N GLY A 440 -11.39 -15.36 4.88
CA GLY A 440 -11.92 -16.67 4.53
C GLY A 440 -11.50 -17.14 3.13
N TYR A 441 -11.17 -18.42 3.01
CA TYR A 441 -10.87 -19.07 1.74
C TYR A 441 -12.16 -19.45 1.03
N ARG A 442 -12.07 -19.85 -0.25
CA ARG A 442 -13.22 -20.05 -1.14
C ARG A 442 -14.35 -20.91 -0.53
N GLY A 443 -14.02 -21.95 0.25
CA GLY A 443 -15.02 -22.82 0.88
C GLY A 443 -15.78 -22.20 2.06
N GLU A 444 -15.22 -21.20 2.72
CA GLU A 444 -15.92 -20.39 3.75
C GLU A 444 -16.83 -19.36 3.08
N LEU A 445 -16.32 -18.66 2.06
CA LEU A 445 -17.09 -17.71 1.25
C LEU A 445 -18.32 -18.40 0.62
N GLU A 446 -18.14 -19.60 0.07
CA GLU A 446 -19.21 -20.42 -0.50
C GLU A 446 -20.25 -20.86 0.55
N GLU A 447 -19.80 -21.22 1.77
CA GLU A 447 -20.67 -21.57 2.89
C GLU A 447 -21.56 -20.39 3.30
N VAL A 448 -20.98 -19.20 3.53
CA VAL A 448 -21.76 -18.02 3.95
C VAL A 448 -22.70 -17.54 2.85
N LEU A 449 -22.30 -17.59 1.57
CA LEU A 449 -23.21 -17.34 0.45
C LEU A 449 -24.40 -18.31 0.45
N LYS A 450 -24.16 -19.60 0.70
CA LYS A 450 -25.21 -20.64 0.81
C LYS A 450 -26.08 -20.52 2.05
N ILE A 451 -25.59 -19.95 3.15
CA ILE A 451 -26.38 -19.65 4.35
C ILE A 451 -27.27 -18.42 4.08
N VAL A 452 -26.67 -17.29 3.70
CA VAL A 452 -27.34 -15.98 3.62
C VAL A 452 -28.37 -15.92 2.49
N LYS A 453 -28.04 -16.48 1.30
CA LYS A 453 -28.90 -16.48 0.10
C LYS A 453 -29.44 -15.09 -0.29
N PRO A 454 -28.57 -14.08 -0.46
CA PRO A 454 -29.00 -12.70 -0.65
C PRO A 454 -29.70 -12.49 -2.01
N GLN A 455 -30.58 -11.49 -2.08
CA GLN A 455 -31.23 -11.10 -3.35
C GLN A 455 -30.23 -10.50 -4.35
N HIS A 456 -29.29 -9.70 -3.85
CA HIS A 456 -28.20 -9.09 -4.61
C HIS A 456 -26.87 -9.31 -3.90
N PHE A 457 -25.78 -9.48 -4.66
CA PHE A 457 -24.43 -9.64 -4.10
C PHE A 457 -23.41 -8.70 -4.78
N LEU A 458 -22.62 -8.04 -3.96
CA LEU A 458 -21.53 -7.15 -4.36
C LEU A 458 -20.23 -7.62 -3.66
N PRO A 459 -19.25 -8.14 -4.39
CA PRO A 459 -17.90 -8.33 -3.89
C PRO A 459 -17.28 -6.99 -3.45
N ILE A 460 -16.65 -6.97 -2.28
CA ILE A 460 -15.87 -5.86 -1.74
C ILE A 460 -14.51 -6.39 -1.23
N HIS A 461 -13.64 -5.49 -0.76
CA HIS A 461 -12.30 -5.78 -0.23
C HIS A 461 -11.45 -6.67 -1.16
N GLY A 462 -10.74 -6.02 -2.09
CA GLY A 462 -9.70 -6.68 -2.88
C GLY A 462 -9.57 -6.24 -4.34
N GLU A 463 -8.53 -6.78 -4.97
CA GLU A 463 -8.20 -6.64 -6.38
C GLU A 463 -9.36 -6.98 -7.32
N LEU A 464 -9.41 -6.33 -8.49
CA LEU A 464 -10.47 -6.54 -9.48
C LEU A 464 -10.64 -8.03 -9.89
N VAL A 465 -9.55 -8.80 -9.91
CA VAL A 465 -9.58 -10.25 -10.18
C VAL A 465 -10.21 -11.04 -9.03
N PHE A 466 -10.03 -10.62 -7.78
CA PHE A 466 -10.70 -11.24 -6.62
C PHE A 466 -12.19 -10.90 -6.65
N LEU A 467 -12.54 -9.62 -6.86
CA LEU A 467 -13.94 -9.20 -6.97
C LEU A 467 -14.68 -9.99 -8.07
N LYS A 468 -14.05 -10.20 -9.24
CA LYS A 468 -14.65 -10.99 -10.33
C LYS A 468 -14.76 -12.49 -10.04
N GLU A 469 -13.77 -13.10 -9.38
CA GLU A 469 -13.89 -14.50 -8.94
C GLU A 469 -14.95 -14.70 -7.85
N HIS A 470 -15.15 -13.71 -6.98
CA HIS A 470 -16.23 -13.74 -5.99
C HIS A 470 -17.61 -13.49 -6.62
N GLU A 471 -17.71 -12.63 -7.64
CA GLU A 471 -18.92 -12.47 -8.46
C GLU A 471 -19.36 -13.81 -9.09
N LEU A 472 -18.39 -14.57 -9.63
CA LEU A 472 -18.61 -15.90 -10.20
C LEU A 472 -18.99 -16.94 -9.13
N LEU A 473 -18.37 -16.89 -7.94
CA LEU A 473 -18.75 -17.75 -6.82
C LEU A 473 -20.20 -17.49 -6.40
N GLY A 474 -20.61 -16.23 -6.25
CA GLY A 474 -21.99 -15.84 -5.94
C GLY A 474 -23.00 -16.31 -7.00
N LYS A 475 -22.64 -16.24 -8.29
CA LYS A 475 -23.47 -16.83 -9.37
C LYS A 475 -23.59 -18.35 -9.21
N SER A 476 -22.49 -19.04 -8.89
CA SER A 476 -22.47 -20.50 -8.74
C SER A 476 -23.26 -21.02 -7.53
N THR A 477 -23.42 -20.21 -6.48
CA THR A 477 -24.29 -20.52 -5.32
C THR A 477 -25.76 -20.15 -5.54
N GLY A 478 -26.11 -19.59 -6.71
CA GLY A 478 -27.48 -19.31 -7.15
C GLY A 478 -27.94 -17.85 -7.00
N VAL A 479 -27.06 -16.92 -6.60
CA VAL A 479 -27.41 -15.50 -6.56
C VAL A 479 -27.53 -14.97 -7.99
N ARG A 480 -28.74 -14.53 -8.37
CA ARG A 480 -29.04 -14.10 -9.75
C ARG A 480 -28.52 -12.70 -10.09
N HIS A 481 -28.51 -11.80 -9.11
CA HIS A 481 -28.08 -10.42 -9.30
C HIS A 481 -26.74 -10.21 -8.59
N THR A 482 -25.64 -10.40 -9.32
CA THR A 482 -24.29 -10.08 -8.83
C THR A 482 -23.61 -9.10 -9.79
N THR A 483 -22.76 -8.22 -9.27
CA THR A 483 -22.00 -7.24 -10.06
C THR A 483 -20.70 -6.87 -9.37
N VAL A 484 -19.80 -6.21 -10.09
CA VAL A 484 -18.58 -5.59 -9.54
C VAL A 484 -18.51 -4.17 -10.07
N ILE A 485 -18.29 -3.23 -9.15
CA ILE A 485 -18.08 -1.79 -9.40
C ILE A 485 -16.66 -1.41 -8.98
N LYS A 486 -16.21 -0.21 -9.34
CA LYS A 486 -14.94 0.38 -8.88
C LYS A 486 -15.18 1.54 -7.91
N ASN A 487 -14.13 1.98 -7.22
CA ASN A 487 -14.11 3.27 -6.52
C ASN A 487 -14.69 4.40 -7.40
N GLY A 488 -15.59 5.21 -6.83
CA GLY A 488 -16.29 6.30 -7.51
C GLY A 488 -17.53 5.90 -8.31
N GLU A 489 -17.77 4.61 -8.59
CA GLU A 489 -18.97 4.15 -9.31
C GLU A 489 -20.13 3.90 -8.33
N MET A 490 -21.26 4.59 -8.54
CA MET A 490 -22.40 4.56 -7.63
C MET A 490 -23.42 3.49 -8.03
N LEU A 491 -23.81 2.65 -7.07
CA LEU A 491 -24.70 1.51 -7.28
C LEU A 491 -26.02 1.66 -6.52
N GLY A 492 -27.14 1.63 -7.25
CA GLY A 492 -28.50 1.61 -6.70
C GLY A 492 -29.08 0.20 -6.66
N VAL A 493 -29.75 -0.14 -5.55
CA VAL A 493 -30.37 -1.46 -5.32
C VAL A 493 -31.82 -1.28 -4.85
N SER A 494 -32.73 -2.09 -5.39
CA SER A 494 -34.14 -2.11 -4.99
C SER A 494 -34.57 -3.54 -4.60
N HIS A 495 -35.17 -3.70 -3.43
CA HIS A 495 -35.68 -4.99 -2.93
C HIS A 495 -36.64 -5.64 -3.93
N LEU A 496 -36.34 -6.88 -4.36
CA LEU A 496 -36.98 -7.52 -5.53
C LEU A 496 -38.50 -7.74 -5.35
N ARG A 497 -38.98 -7.85 -4.11
CA ARG A 497 -40.42 -7.99 -3.80
C ARG A 497 -41.13 -6.67 -3.48
N ASN A 498 -40.47 -5.51 -3.60
CA ASN A 498 -41.08 -4.22 -3.29
C ASN A 498 -42.07 -3.81 -4.39
N ARG A 499 -43.38 -3.94 -4.12
CA ARG A 499 -44.47 -3.63 -5.07
C ARG A 499 -44.50 -2.18 -5.59
N LYS A 500 -43.70 -1.26 -5.03
CA LYS A 500 -43.58 0.13 -5.50
C LYS A 500 -42.53 0.31 -6.61
N VAL A 501 -41.61 -0.63 -6.81
CA VAL A 501 -40.48 -0.48 -7.76
C VAL A 501 -40.31 -1.76 -8.58
N LEU A 502 -40.39 -1.64 -9.91
CA LEU A 502 -39.99 -2.71 -10.82
C LEU A 502 -38.47 -2.84 -10.81
N SER A 503 -37.95 -3.70 -9.92
CA SER A 503 -36.52 -3.95 -9.80
C SER A 503 -36.05 -4.97 -10.85
N ASN A 504 -35.23 -4.50 -11.80
CA ASN A 504 -34.50 -5.37 -12.74
C ASN A 504 -33.17 -5.90 -12.11
N GLY A 505 -32.96 -5.66 -10.81
CA GLY A 505 -31.69 -5.89 -10.12
C GLY A 505 -30.97 -4.57 -9.82
N PHE A 506 -29.67 -4.53 -10.15
CA PHE A 506 -28.83 -3.35 -9.99
C PHE A 506 -29.14 -2.23 -10.98
N SER A 507 -28.92 -0.98 -10.56
CA SER A 507 -28.88 0.21 -11.43
C SER A 507 -27.57 0.97 -11.20
N SER A 508 -26.88 1.37 -12.27
CA SER A 508 -25.82 2.38 -12.14
C SER A 508 -26.45 3.75 -11.89
N LEU A 509 -25.92 4.49 -10.93
CA LEU A 509 -26.30 5.86 -10.57
C LEU A 509 -25.24 6.88 -11.00
N GLY A 510 -24.34 6.48 -11.90
CA GLY A 510 -23.25 7.30 -12.42
C GLY A 510 -21.93 7.12 -11.68
N LYS A 511 -20.97 7.98 -12.00
CA LYS A 511 -19.59 7.88 -11.54
C LYS A 511 -19.01 9.24 -11.19
N GLU A 512 -18.38 9.33 -10.02
CA GLU A 512 -17.57 10.48 -9.62
C GLU A 512 -16.09 10.19 -9.93
N ASN A 513 -15.36 11.21 -10.39
CA ASN A 513 -13.92 11.12 -10.62
C ASN A 513 -13.16 11.45 -9.32
N LEU A 514 -13.15 10.50 -8.39
CA LEU A 514 -12.41 10.60 -7.12
C LEU A 514 -10.90 10.72 -7.34
N GLN A 515 -10.22 11.42 -6.43
CA GLN A 515 -8.77 11.61 -6.45
C GLN A 515 -8.12 10.98 -5.22
N LEU A 516 -7.06 10.18 -5.45
CA LEU A 516 -6.25 9.62 -4.36
C LEU A 516 -5.52 10.74 -3.61
N MET A 517 -5.60 10.69 -2.28
CA MET A 517 -4.96 11.65 -1.39
C MET A 517 -3.74 11.02 -0.73
N TYR A 518 -2.59 11.66 -0.90
CA TYR A 518 -1.27 11.16 -0.54
C TYR A 518 -0.74 11.86 0.70
N SER A 519 -0.02 11.14 1.57
CA SER A 519 0.69 11.69 2.74
C SER A 519 2.18 11.38 2.67
N ASP A 520 3.00 12.43 2.74
CA ASP A 520 4.46 12.39 2.79
C ASP A 520 4.92 13.04 4.12
N GLY A 521 5.04 12.19 5.15
CA GLY A 521 5.25 12.64 6.52
C GLY A 521 4.04 13.38 7.11
N ASP A 522 4.31 14.23 8.10
CA ASP A 522 3.28 14.79 8.99
C ASP A 522 2.57 16.03 8.45
N LYS A 523 3.08 16.63 7.35
CA LYS A 523 2.63 17.94 6.85
C LYS A 523 2.34 18.01 5.35
N ALA A 524 2.99 17.19 4.52
CA ALA A 524 2.73 17.20 3.09
C ALA A 524 1.58 16.23 2.79
N PHE A 525 0.42 16.80 2.49
CA PHE A 525 -0.81 16.08 2.17
C PHE A 525 -1.48 16.72 0.95
N GLY A 526 -1.93 15.91 -0.01
CA GLY A 526 -2.60 16.38 -1.22
C GLY A 526 -2.61 15.34 -2.33
N THR A 527 -2.94 15.77 -3.54
CA THR A 527 -2.95 14.92 -4.75
C THR A 527 -1.54 14.57 -5.22
N SER A 528 -1.42 13.57 -6.11
CA SER A 528 -0.15 13.22 -6.76
C SER A 528 0.51 14.37 -7.54
N THR A 529 -0.32 15.29 -8.05
CA THR A 529 0.13 16.51 -8.73
C THR A 529 0.70 17.54 -7.76
N GLU A 530 0.05 17.77 -6.62
CA GLU A 530 0.50 18.74 -5.60
C GLU A 530 1.78 18.27 -4.88
N LEU A 531 1.99 16.96 -4.73
CA LEU A 531 3.21 16.38 -4.15
C LEU A 531 4.28 16.00 -5.20
N CYS A 532 4.05 16.34 -6.48
CA CYS A 532 4.91 16.08 -7.64
C CYS A 532 5.37 14.61 -7.78
N ILE A 533 4.54 13.62 -7.43
CA ILE A 533 4.94 12.20 -7.34
C ILE A 533 5.50 11.69 -8.67
N ASP A 534 4.77 11.92 -9.77
CA ASP A 534 5.21 11.56 -11.13
C ASP A 534 6.57 12.20 -11.51
N GLU A 535 6.88 13.39 -10.97
CA GLU A 535 8.16 14.07 -11.22
C GLU A 535 9.31 13.38 -10.49
N ARG A 536 9.09 12.95 -9.25
CA ARG A 536 10.05 12.13 -8.48
C ARG A 536 10.38 10.86 -9.27
N LEU A 537 9.36 10.18 -9.81
CA LEU A 537 9.51 8.97 -10.63
C LEU A 537 10.25 9.24 -11.95
N ARG A 538 9.94 10.34 -12.65
CA ARG A 538 10.67 10.77 -13.87
C ARG A 538 12.14 11.05 -13.57
N ILE A 539 12.44 11.81 -12.51
CA ILE A 539 13.82 12.15 -12.13
C ILE A 539 14.60 10.89 -11.71
N ALA A 540 13.97 9.95 -11.00
CA ALA A 540 14.59 8.68 -10.65
C ALA A 540 14.85 7.77 -11.87
N SER A 541 13.94 7.76 -12.84
CA SER A 541 13.96 6.83 -13.98
C SER A 541 14.76 7.33 -15.18
N ASP A 542 14.64 8.61 -15.51
CA ASP A 542 15.21 9.25 -16.71
C ASP A 542 16.31 10.27 -16.40
N GLY A 543 16.43 10.70 -15.14
CA GLY A 543 17.44 11.64 -14.67
C GLY A 543 17.05 13.11 -14.80
N ILE A 544 17.94 14.00 -14.35
CA ILE A 544 17.76 15.45 -14.42
C ILE A 544 19.05 16.16 -14.83
N ILE A 545 18.90 17.20 -15.64
CA ILE A 545 19.95 18.14 -16.04
C ILE A 545 19.53 19.55 -15.58
N VAL A 546 20.34 20.18 -14.75
CA VAL A 546 20.24 21.61 -14.44
C VAL A 546 21.33 22.34 -15.23
N VAL A 547 20.95 23.35 -16.00
CA VAL A 547 21.84 24.12 -16.86
C VAL A 547 21.73 25.59 -16.46
N SER A 548 22.80 26.13 -15.88
CA SER A 548 22.89 27.57 -15.60
C SER A 548 23.72 28.23 -16.69
N MET A 549 23.18 29.28 -17.31
CA MET A 549 23.79 29.99 -18.43
C MET A 549 23.92 31.47 -18.07
N GLU A 550 25.15 31.91 -17.85
CA GLU A 550 25.50 33.33 -17.68
C GLU A 550 25.70 33.93 -19.08
N ILE A 551 24.73 34.72 -19.54
CA ILE A 551 24.63 35.24 -20.90
C ILE A 551 25.40 36.57 -21.01
N LEU A 552 26.28 36.63 -22.01
CA LEU A 552 27.05 37.82 -22.37
C LEU A 552 26.55 38.29 -23.74
N ARG A 553 25.74 39.35 -23.77
CA ARG A 553 25.34 39.99 -25.03
C ARG A 553 26.44 40.95 -25.49
N PRO A 554 26.92 40.86 -26.75
CA PRO A 554 27.86 41.83 -27.29
C PRO A 554 27.22 43.22 -27.37
N GLN A 555 27.93 44.24 -26.88
CA GLN A 555 27.53 45.63 -27.07
C GLN A 555 27.91 46.11 -28.49
N LYS A 556 27.17 47.06 -29.04
CA LYS A 556 27.53 47.68 -30.34
C LYS A 556 28.63 48.72 -30.14
N ILE A 557 29.88 48.32 -30.41
CA ILE A 557 31.04 49.21 -30.42
C ILE A 557 31.78 49.04 -31.75
N ASP A 558 32.05 50.17 -32.42
CA ASP A 558 32.99 50.36 -33.53
C ASP A 558 33.13 49.23 -34.58
N GLY A 559 32.00 48.87 -35.19
CA GLY A 559 31.96 48.22 -36.51
C GLY A 559 32.23 46.70 -36.56
N ILE A 560 32.81 46.10 -35.52
CA ILE A 560 33.00 44.65 -35.44
C ILE A 560 31.76 44.01 -34.82
N ILE A 561 30.91 43.41 -35.66
CA ILE A 561 29.65 42.80 -35.21
C ILE A 561 29.87 41.34 -34.82
N GLU A 562 30.05 41.07 -33.52
CA GLU A 562 29.89 39.71 -32.99
C GLU A 562 28.41 39.28 -33.10
N ASN A 563 28.11 38.46 -34.10
CA ASN A 563 26.74 38.01 -34.42
C ASN A 563 26.26 36.80 -33.59
N SER A 564 27.09 36.27 -32.68
CA SER A 564 26.80 35.06 -31.90
C SER A 564 26.78 35.36 -30.41
N LEU A 565 25.82 34.79 -29.67
CA LEU A 565 25.79 34.88 -28.22
C LEU A 565 26.92 34.05 -27.59
N LYS A 566 27.68 34.72 -26.72
CA LYS A 566 28.63 34.09 -25.79
C LYS A 566 27.94 33.89 -24.43
N GLY A 567 28.44 32.94 -23.67
CA GLY A 567 27.96 32.72 -22.31
C GLY A 567 28.65 31.57 -21.61
N LYS A 568 28.77 31.68 -20.28
CA LYS A 568 29.41 30.69 -19.43
C LYS A 568 28.35 29.70 -18.95
N ILE A 569 28.46 28.47 -19.43
CA ILE A 569 27.46 27.42 -19.19
C ILE A 569 27.99 26.45 -18.12
N ARG A 570 27.22 26.23 -17.06
CA ARG A 570 27.47 25.23 -16.02
C ARG A 570 26.35 24.18 -16.05
N ILE A 571 26.70 22.96 -16.45
CA ILE A 571 25.78 21.81 -16.48
C ILE A 571 25.96 20.98 -15.21
N THR A 572 24.87 20.61 -14.56
CA THR A 572 24.85 19.68 -13.41
C THR A 572 23.84 18.57 -13.68
N THR A 573 24.31 17.33 -13.75
CA THR A 573 23.50 16.13 -13.99
C THR A 573 23.31 15.30 -12.72
N ARG A 574 22.13 14.72 -12.53
CA ARG A 574 21.85 13.68 -11.51
C ARG A 574 21.03 12.54 -12.13
N CYS A 575 21.16 11.34 -11.56
CA CYS A 575 20.56 10.09 -12.04
C CYS A 575 20.77 9.79 -13.55
N LEU A 576 21.91 10.22 -14.10
CA LEU A 576 22.33 9.96 -15.48
C LEU A 576 23.67 9.24 -15.51
N TRP A 577 23.80 8.23 -16.38
CA TRP A 577 25.09 7.59 -16.68
C TRP A 577 25.91 8.48 -17.61
N LEU A 578 27.08 8.94 -17.15
CA LEU A 578 27.87 9.98 -17.85
C LEU A 578 28.95 9.43 -18.80
N ASP A 579 29.07 8.11 -18.94
CA ASP A 579 30.11 7.42 -19.71
C ASP A 579 31.53 8.03 -19.50
N LYS A 580 31.99 7.99 -18.24
CA LYS A 580 33.28 8.55 -17.80
C LYS A 580 33.49 10.04 -18.14
N GLY A 581 32.41 10.80 -18.31
CA GLY A 581 32.42 12.24 -18.62
C GLY A 581 32.06 12.57 -20.06
N LYS A 582 32.12 11.62 -21.00
CA LYS A 582 31.85 11.86 -22.43
C LYS A 582 30.47 12.45 -22.69
N LEU A 583 29.45 12.04 -21.92
CA LEU A 583 28.12 12.62 -22.04
C LEU A 583 28.10 14.08 -21.55
N LEU A 584 28.83 14.41 -20.49
CA LEU A 584 28.92 15.78 -19.98
C LEU A 584 29.63 16.69 -21.00
N ASP A 585 30.71 16.21 -21.63
CA ASP A 585 31.39 16.91 -22.73
C ASP A 585 30.46 17.15 -23.93
N ALA A 586 29.68 16.12 -24.32
CA ALA A 586 28.72 16.22 -25.39
C ALA A 586 27.58 17.21 -25.07
N LEU A 587 27.11 17.23 -23.82
CA LEU A 587 26.11 18.18 -23.33
C LEU A 587 26.66 19.61 -23.33
N HIS A 588 27.90 19.85 -22.86
CA HIS A 588 28.53 21.18 -22.91
C HIS A 588 28.68 21.67 -24.36
N LYS A 589 29.21 20.82 -25.26
CA LYS A 589 29.36 21.16 -26.69
C LYS A 589 28.01 21.47 -27.34
N ALA A 590 26.97 20.66 -27.04
CA ALA A 590 25.63 20.88 -27.55
C ALA A 590 24.97 22.15 -26.97
N ALA A 591 25.19 22.47 -25.69
CA ALA A 591 24.66 23.68 -25.05
C ALA A 591 25.29 24.96 -25.61
N HIS A 592 26.62 24.99 -25.78
CA HIS A 592 27.30 26.13 -26.40
C HIS A 592 26.88 26.31 -27.86
N ALA A 593 26.81 25.24 -28.66
CA ALA A 593 26.32 25.31 -30.04
C ALA A 593 24.87 25.81 -30.13
N ALA A 594 23.99 25.35 -29.22
CA ALA A 594 22.61 25.81 -29.16
C ALA A 594 22.52 27.30 -28.78
N LEU A 595 23.26 27.75 -27.77
CA LEU A 595 23.30 29.16 -27.37
C LEU A 595 23.84 30.06 -28.48
N SER A 596 24.96 29.70 -29.12
CA SER A 596 25.53 30.49 -30.22
C SER A 596 24.66 30.49 -31.49
N SER A 597 23.71 29.55 -31.62
CA SER A 597 22.69 29.56 -32.70
C SER A 597 21.46 30.43 -32.39
N CYS A 598 21.30 30.91 -31.15
CA CYS A 598 20.20 31.79 -30.78
C CYS A 598 20.44 33.23 -31.28
N PRO A 599 19.41 33.95 -31.77
CA PRO A 599 19.57 35.35 -32.20
C PRO A 599 20.00 36.25 -31.04
N VAL A 600 20.94 37.18 -31.28
CA VAL A 600 21.51 38.07 -30.24
C VAL A 600 20.45 38.83 -29.43
N ASN A 601 19.35 39.23 -30.07
CA ASN A 601 18.25 39.97 -29.44
C ASN A 601 17.12 39.09 -28.86
N CYS A 602 17.28 37.75 -28.80
CA CYS A 602 16.21 36.88 -28.32
C CYS A 602 16.03 36.96 -26.78
N PRO A 603 14.80 36.78 -26.25
CA PRO A 603 14.56 36.71 -24.80
C PRO A 603 15.28 35.53 -24.14
N LEU A 604 15.62 35.65 -22.86
CA LEU A 604 16.29 34.59 -22.08
C LEU A 604 15.52 33.25 -22.15
N ALA A 605 14.20 33.29 -22.02
CA ALA A 605 13.31 32.11 -22.16
C ALA A 605 13.40 31.40 -23.53
N HIS A 606 13.81 32.09 -24.60
CA HIS A 606 14.05 31.45 -25.90
C HIS A 606 15.38 30.67 -25.88
N MET A 607 16.41 31.19 -25.23
CA MET A 607 17.69 30.49 -25.04
C MET A 607 17.50 29.27 -24.14
N GLU A 608 16.83 29.43 -22.99
CA GLU A 608 16.49 28.35 -22.06
C GLU A 608 15.77 27.21 -22.77
N ARG A 609 14.70 27.53 -23.52
CA ARG A 609 13.97 26.53 -24.29
C ARG A 609 14.84 25.84 -25.34
N THR A 610 15.60 26.60 -26.12
CA THR A 610 16.41 26.07 -27.23
C THR A 610 17.50 25.12 -26.73
N VAL A 611 18.21 25.52 -25.67
CA VAL A 611 19.21 24.66 -25.02
C VAL A 611 18.56 23.43 -24.38
N SER A 612 17.45 23.58 -23.65
CA SER A 612 16.73 22.44 -23.06
C SER A 612 16.25 21.43 -24.09
N GLU A 613 15.70 21.88 -25.21
CA GLU A 613 15.28 21.00 -26.31
C GLU A 613 16.46 20.26 -26.95
N VAL A 614 17.60 20.93 -27.17
CA VAL A 614 18.81 20.31 -27.73
C VAL A 614 19.41 19.28 -26.78
N LEU A 615 19.46 19.55 -25.47
CA LEU A 615 20.03 18.63 -24.50
C LEU A 615 19.14 17.40 -24.25
N ARG A 616 17.81 17.56 -24.22
CA ARG A 616 16.87 16.42 -24.24
C ARG A 616 17.07 15.55 -25.50
N LYS A 617 17.23 16.16 -26.68
CA LYS A 617 17.53 15.46 -27.94
C LYS A 617 18.89 14.73 -27.88
N MET A 618 19.91 15.34 -27.26
CA MET A 618 21.24 14.74 -27.09
C MET A 618 21.22 13.51 -26.17
N VAL A 619 20.65 13.60 -24.96
CA VAL A 619 20.59 12.41 -24.06
C VAL A 619 19.74 11.30 -24.69
N ARG A 620 18.61 11.63 -25.31
CA ARG A 620 17.77 10.64 -26.00
C ARG A 620 18.52 9.93 -27.14
N LYS A 621 19.44 10.61 -27.83
CA LYS A 621 20.33 9.99 -28.84
C LYS A 621 21.48 9.17 -28.22
N TYR A 622 21.97 9.55 -27.04
CA TYR A 622 23.12 8.90 -26.39
C TYR A 622 22.74 7.63 -25.61
N SER A 623 21.61 7.66 -24.88
CA SER A 623 21.21 6.59 -23.96
C SER A 623 19.73 6.20 -24.03
N GLY A 624 18.95 6.79 -24.96
CA GLY A 624 17.50 6.59 -25.08
C GLY A 624 16.65 7.31 -24.02
N LYS A 625 17.27 7.74 -22.92
CA LYS A 625 16.64 8.40 -21.76
C LYS A 625 16.09 9.80 -22.10
N ARG A 626 15.08 10.23 -21.34
CA ARG A 626 14.37 11.50 -21.50
C ARG A 626 14.44 12.36 -20.22
N PRO A 627 15.63 12.79 -19.80
CA PRO A 627 15.81 13.49 -18.54
C PRO A 627 14.95 14.77 -18.48
N GLU A 628 14.59 15.14 -17.26
CA GLU A 628 14.07 16.47 -17.01
C GLU A 628 15.19 17.50 -17.19
N VAL A 629 14.89 18.66 -17.80
CA VAL A 629 15.91 19.66 -18.14
C VAL A 629 15.45 21.06 -17.73
N ILE A 630 16.09 21.57 -16.68
CA ILE A 630 15.88 22.91 -16.15
C ILE A 630 17.03 23.80 -16.64
N ALA A 631 16.76 24.62 -17.65
CA ALA A 631 17.68 25.67 -18.06
C ALA A 631 17.31 27.00 -17.40
N ILE A 632 18.31 27.71 -16.89
CA ILE A 632 18.19 29.01 -16.24
C ILE A 632 19.21 29.94 -16.90
N ALA A 633 18.73 30.97 -17.59
CA ALA A 633 19.56 31.99 -18.23
C ALA A 633 19.53 33.29 -17.41
N LEU A 634 20.72 33.79 -17.07
CA LEU A 634 20.92 35.04 -16.33
C LEU A 634 21.80 35.95 -17.17
N GLU A 635 21.39 37.18 -17.38
CA GLU A 635 22.15 38.15 -18.17
C GLU A 635 23.16 38.88 -17.27
N ASN A 636 24.46 38.81 -17.59
CA ASN A 636 25.50 39.51 -16.84
C ASN A 636 26.09 40.68 -17.67
N PRO A 637 25.55 41.91 -17.53
CA PRO A 637 26.09 43.07 -18.24
C PRO A 637 27.47 43.52 -17.73
N ALA A 638 27.87 43.13 -16.51
CA ALA A 638 29.18 43.46 -15.95
C ALA A 638 30.28 42.50 -16.43
N GLY A 639 29.93 41.24 -16.70
CA GLY A 639 30.87 40.22 -17.21
C GLY A 639 31.49 40.61 -18.56
N VAL A 640 30.71 41.28 -19.42
CA VAL A 640 31.17 41.83 -20.70
C VAL A 640 32.34 42.80 -20.49
N LEU A 641 32.25 43.68 -19.50
CA LEU A 641 33.30 44.66 -19.19
C LEU A 641 34.58 44.01 -18.64
N SER A 642 34.45 42.94 -17.83
CA SER A 642 35.61 42.21 -17.31
C SER A 642 36.31 41.37 -18.39
N ASP A 643 35.57 40.74 -19.30
CA ASP A 643 36.16 39.97 -20.39
C ASP A 643 36.81 40.90 -21.43
N GLU A 644 36.20 42.05 -21.74
CA GLU A 644 36.84 43.12 -22.53
C GLU A 644 38.15 43.61 -21.91
N LEU A 645 38.21 43.81 -20.59
CA LEU A 645 39.43 44.20 -19.89
C LEU A 645 40.49 43.10 -19.96
N ASN A 646 40.11 41.83 -19.80
CA ASN A 646 41.03 40.70 -19.89
C ASN A 646 41.55 40.47 -21.33
N GLU A 647 40.72 40.63 -22.37
CA GLU A 647 41.18 40.60 -23.76
C GLU A 647 42.16 41.75 -24.05
N LYS A 648 41.85 42.97 -23.60
CA LYS A 648 42.75 44.15 -23.74
C LYS A 648 44.06 43.99 -22.96
N LEU A 649 44.07 43.24 -21.85
CA LEU A 649 45.28 42.94 -21.07
C LEU A 649 46.07 41.71 -21.56
N SER A 650 45.42 40.76 -22.24
CA SER A 650 46.07 39.53 -22.72
C SER A 650 46.82 39.67 -24.06
N GLY A 651 46.63 40.81 -24.74
CA GLY A 651 47.67 41.44 -25.57
C GLY A 651 48.17 40.65 -26.77
N ASN A 652 47.38 40.60 -27.85
CA ASN A 652 47.83 40.01 -29.12
C ASN A 652 47.39 40.84 -30.34
N SER A 653 47.86 42.09 -30.42
CA SER A 653 47.67 43.00 -31.56
C SER A 653 48.99 43.30 -32.27
N ASN A 654 49.08 42.88 -33.53
CA ASN A 654 50.17 43.23 -34.45
C ASN A 654 49.77 44.47 -35.28
N VAL A 655 50.75 45.20 -35.83
CA VAL A 655 50.58 46.45 -36.63
C VAL A 655 50.11 47.67 -35.82
N GLY A 656 50.68 48.88 -35.92
CA GLY A 656 51.88 49.33 -36.64
C GLY A 656 51.90 50.84 -36.89
N PHE A 657 52.97 51.53 -36.45
CA PHE A 657 53.38 52.93 -36.74
C PHE A 657 52.53 54.12 -36.23
N GLY A 658 53.20 55.15 -35.68
CA GLY A 658 52.65 56.50 -35.47
C GLY A 658 53.21 57.26 -34.24
N ILE A 659 54.34 57.97 -34.36
CA ILE A 659 54.89 58.89 -33.33
C ILE A 659 55.18 60.24 -34.00
N PRO A 660 54.58 61.36 -33.55
CA PRO A 660 55.23 62.30 -32.61
C PRO A 660 54.27 63.01 -31.62
N ALA A 661 54.68 63.73 -30.56
CA ALA A 661 55.89 63.76 -29.71
C ALA A 661 55.68 64.75 -28.52
N VAL A 662 56.74 64.99 -27.72
CA VAL A 662 57.02 66.18 -26.84
C VAL A 662 56.75 66.10 -25.32
N ARG A 663 57.88 65.88 -24.59
CA ARG A 663 58.29 66.33 -23.21
C ARG A 663 57.58 65.74 -21.97
N LYS A 664 58.28 65.14 -20.98
CA LYS A 664 59.31 65.60 -19.97
C LYS A 664 58.59 66.04 -18.66
N VAL A 665 58.90 65.58 -17.45
CA VAL A 665 60.18 65.58 -16.68
C VAL A 665 60.20 64.52 -15.54
N MET A 666 61.40 64.01 -15.21
CA MET A 666 61.99 63.48 -13.93
C MET A 666 61.12 63.37 -12.63
N ASP A 667 61.40 62.52 -11.63
CA ASP A 667 62.44 61.49 -11.40
C ASP A 667 62.02 60.54 -10.23
N GLY A 668 62.88 59.58 -9.85
CA GLY A 668 62.96 59.21 -8.41
C GLY A 668 62.62 57.77 -7.97
N HIS A 669 63.13 56.75 -8.64
CA HIS A 669 63.32 55.42 -8.03
C HIS A 669 64.75 55.34 -7.43
N PRO A 670 65.05 54.54 -6.39
CA PRO A 670 65.35 53.12 -6.66
C PRO A 670 65.31 52.08 -5.50
N LYS A 671 65.32 50.78 -5.89
CA LYS A 671 66.00 49.63 -5.22
C LYS A 671 65.42 49.10 -3.86
N ARG A 672 65.46 47.78 -3.56
CA ARG A 672 65.70 46.55 -4.35
C ARG A 672 65.40 45.26 -3.54
N ARG A 673 65.19 44.15 -4.27
CA ARG A 673 65.63 42.75 -3.99
C ARG A 673 64.88 41.84 -2.97
N GLU A 674 64.33 40.77 -3.54
CA GLU A 674 64.27 39.37 -3.09
C GLU A 674 65.69 38.80 -2.74
N PRO A 675 65.91 37.53 -2.22
CA PRO A 675 65.03 36.35 -2.32
C PRO A 675 65.08 35.23 -1.23
N ASN A 676 64.30 34.17 -1.47
CA ASN A 676 64.53 32.73 -1.17
C ASN A 676 64.52 32.14 0.27
N LYS A 677 63.51 31.27 0.49
CA LYS A 677 63.60 29.81 0.82
C LYS A 677 64.68 29.29 1.80
N ILE A 678 64.25 28.65 2.91
CA ILE A 678 64.41 27.19 3.27
C ILE A 678 63.80 26.87 4.66
N LYS A 679 63.67 25.59 5.02
CA LYS A 679 62.99 25.03 6.23
C LYS A 679 63.91 24.83 7.46
N ALA A 680 63.33 24.93 8.66
CA ALA A 680 63.45 24.05 9.85
C ALA A 680 62.55 24.66 10.97
N GLU A 681 61.63 23.96 11.64
CA GLU A 681 61.84 22.98 12.73
C GLU A 681 62.59 23.60 13.93
N ASN A 682 62.00 23.81 15.13
CA ASN A 682 60.63 23.55 15.64
C ASN A 682 60.04 24.86 16.29
N ASP A 683 59.20 24.96 17.34
CA ASP A 683 58.56 24.02 18.31
C ASP A 683 57.33 24.66 19.02
N SER A 684 56.84 24.02 20.09
CA SER A 684 55.84 24.42 21.10
C SER A 684 54.36 24.08 20.87
N ASN A 685 53.82 23.31 21.83
CA ASN A 685 52.38 23.12 22.03
C ASN A 685 51.74 24.35 22.68
N LEU A 686 50.50 24.66 22.35
CA LEU A 686 49.62 25.47 23.20
C LEU A 686 48.16 24.99 23.08
N HIS A 687 47.60 24.51 24.20
CA HIS A 687 46.17 24.54 24.44
C HIS A 687 45.73 25.99 24.61
N ILE A 688 44.53 26.35 24.16
CA ILE A 688 43.80 27.55 24.63
C ILE A 688 42.37 27.13 24.98
N GLU A 689 41.94 27.56 26.15
CA GLU A 689 40.63 27.27 26.74
C GLU A 689 39.62 28.39 26.40
N ASN A 690 38.32 28.07 26.43
CA ASN A 690 37.25 29.06 26.33
C ASN A 690 36.74 29.46 27.73
N THR A 691 37.14 30.62 28.26
CA THR A 691 36.36 31.34 29.30
C THR A 691 36.80 32.80 29.53
N SER A 692 35.91 33.75 29.26
CA SER A 692 35.63 35.02 29.99
C SER A 692 34.61 35.81 29.14
N GLU A 693 33.49 36.37 29.63
CA GLU A 693 33.19 37.18 30.84
C GLU A 693 33.74 38.62 30.75
N GLN A 694 33.02 39.69 31.12
CA GLN A 694 31.75 39.79 31.88
C GLN A 694 31.05 41.18 31.65
N ASN A 695 29.95 41.45 32.38
CA ASN A 695 29.37 42.78 32.74
C ASN A 695 28.49 43.55 31.71
N LEU A 696 27.34 44.17 32.05
CA LEU A 696 26.54 44.30 33.30
C LEU A 696 25.03 44.61 33.00
N ILE A 697 24.11 43.91 33.69
CA ILE A 697 22.84 44.31 34.41
C ILE A 697 22.07 45.57 33.91
N VAL A 698 20.72 45.65 33.72
CA VAL A 698 19.53 45.34 34.57
C VAL A 698 18.31 44.93 33.70
N GLY A 699 17.35 44.06 34.07
CA GLY A 699 17.21 43.19 35.25
C GLY A 699 15.75 42.76 35.56
N ASN A 700 15.60 41.95 36.62
CA ASN A 700 14.39 41.39 37.25
C ASN A 700 13.72 40.14 36.63
N ASP A 701 13.33 39.24 37.54
CA ASP A 701 13.19 37.78 37.37
C ASP A 701 12.04 37.23 38.25
N VAL A 702 11.50 36.03 37.88
CA VAL A 702 11.22 34.83 38.73
C VAL A 702 10.26 35.04 39.97
N GLU A 703 9.36 34.13 40.37
CA GLU A 703 9.63 32.75 40.82
C GLU A 703 8.42 31.76 40.81
N THR A 704 8.80 30.48 40.85
CA THR A 704 8.01 29.24 40.90
C THR A 704 7.18 29.07 42.18
N PHE A 705 6.03 28.38 42.12
CA PHE A 705 5.49 27.64 43.27
C PHE A 705 4.74 26.34 42.90
N LEU A 706 4.64 25.44 43.88
CA LEU A 706 3.96 24.14 43.86
C LEU A 706 2.43 24.28 44.04
N PRO A 707 1.69 23.16 44.03
CA PRO A 707 0.73 22.96 45.13
C PRO A 707 0.73 21.54 45.73
N GLU A 708 0.51 21.47 47.05
CA GLU A 708 0.21 20.25 47.81
C GLU A 708 -1.32 20.06 48.01
N GLU A 709 -1.71 19.02 48.75
CA GLU A 709 -3.10 18.67 49.08
C GLU A 709 -3.79 19.67 50.05
N VAL A 710 -5.11 19.78 49.95
CA VAL A 710 -5.98 20.15 51.08
C VAL A 710 -7.24 19.27 51.05
N THR A 711 -7.63 18.74 52.21
CA THR A 711 -8.87 17.99 52.40
C THR A 711 -9.88 18.80 53.22
N THR A 712 -11.17 18.78 52.85
CA THR A 712 -12.29 18.80 53.81
C THR A 712 -13.65 18.47 53.18
N SER A 713 -14.46 17.77 53.96
CA SER A 713 -15.80 17.20 53.73
C SER A 713 -16.89 18.10 53.13
N SER A 714 -17.68 17.54 52.20
CA SER A 714 -19.15 17.42 52.33
C SER A 714 -19.74 16.50 51.23
N SER A 715 -20.95 15.98 51.45
CA SER A 715 -21.61 14.92 50.64
C SER A 715 -23.13 15.15 50.59
N PRO A 716 -23.92 14.41 49.80
CA PRO A 716 -23.62 13.63 48.58
C PRO A 716 -24.51 14.03 47.38
N ASP A 717 -24.29 13.47 46.20
CA ASP A 717 -25.42 13.09 45.31
C ASP A 717 -25.04 11.94 44.34
N HIS A 718 -26.04 11.23 43.80
CA HIS A 718 -25.86 9.91 43.18
C HIS A 718 -25.46 9.90 41.69
N ALA A 719 -24.42 9.14 41.36
CA ALA A 719 -24.18 8.59 40.01
C ALA A 719 -23.41 7.25 40.10
N GLU A 720 -23.96 6.18 39.52
CA GLU A 720 -23.40 4.84 39.63
C GLU A 720 -22.11 4.66 38.80
N ARG A 721 -21.05 4.15 39.42
CA ARG A 721 -19.87 3.62 38.73
C ARG A 721 -19.83 2.09 38.88
N HIS A 722 -20.01 1.38 37.78
CA HIS A 722 -19.62 -0.04 37.71
C HIS A 722 -18.09 -0.16 37.73
N THR A 723 -17.53 -0.53 38.88
CA THR A 723 -16.17 -1.04 38.98
C THR A 723 -16.11 -2.46 38.45
N ARG A 724 -15.38 -2.68 37.35
CA ARG A 724 -14.91 -4.02 36.96
C ARG A 724 -13.64 -4.35 37.75
N SER A 725 -13.58 -5.54 38.34
CA SER A 725 -12.36 -6.07 38.96
C SER A 725 -11.41 -6.60 37.87
N THR A 726 -10.14 -6.75 38.23
CA THR A 726 -9.09 -7.34 37.37
C THR A 726 -9.27 -8.86 37.12
N GLU A 727 -10.25 -9.49 37.78
CA GLU A 727 -10.57 -10.91 37.60
C GLU A 727 -11.24 -11.18 36.24
N ASP A 728 -12.00 -10.21 35.73
CA ASP A 728 -12.69 -10.25 34.43
C ASP A 728 -11.71 -10.41 33.25
N SER A 729 -10.49 -9.87 33.37
CA SER A 729 -9.43 -10.01 32.35
C SER A 729 -8.77 -11.39 32.36
N ASP A 730 -8.58 -12.00 33.53
CA ASP A 730 -8.04 -13.36 33.63
C ASP A 730 -9.04 -14.39 33.09
N GLU A 731 -10.34 -14.20 33.35
CA GLU A 731 -11.43 -15.04 32.81
C GLU A 731 -11.33 -15.21 31.28
N PHE A 732 -11.00 -14.14 30.55
CA PHE A 732 -10.86 -14.16 29.08
C PHE A 732 -9.72 -15.08 28.60
N TRP A 733 -8.63 -15.23 29.37
CA TRP A 733 -7.46 -16.03 28.97
C TRP A 733 -7.35 -17.39 29.72
N LYS A 734 -8.24 -17.70 30.68
CA LYS A 734 -8.35 -19.05 31.29
C LYS A 734 -8.46 -20.21 30.27
N PRO A 735 -9.09 -20.06 29.08
CA PRO A 735 -9.11 -21.10 28.03
C PRO A 735 -7.74 -21.44 27.39
N PHE A 736 -6.69 -20.66 27.64
CA PHE A 736 -5.33 -20.92 27.15
C PHE A 736 -4.57 -21.87 28.07
N ILE A 737 -4.88 -21.83 29.38
CA ILE A 737 -4.13 -22.55 30.42
C ILE A 737 -4.62 -23.99 30.59
N LYS A 738 -5.89 -24.28 30.26
CA LYS A 738 -6.52 -25.60 30.51
C LYS A 738 -6.35 -26.65 29.42
N SER A 739 -5.65 -26.37 28.31
CA SER A 739 -5.58 -27.29 27.15
C SER A 739 -4.32 -28.18 27.10
N SER A 740 -3.69 -28.49 28.25
CA SER A 740 -2.58 -29.44 28.33
C SER A 740 -2.59 -30.23 29.65
N SER A 741 -3.11 -31.45 29.60
CA SER A 741 -2.82 -32.48 30.62
C SER A 741 -1.38 -32.96 30.46
N PRO A 742 -0.64 -33.24 31.55
CA PRO A 742 0.70 -33.79 31.47
C PRO A 742 0.69 -35.20 30.85
N ILE A 743 1.78 -35.56 30.17
CA ILE A 743 2.09 -36.94 29.81
C ILE A 743 2.96 -37.49 30.93
N ASP A 744 2.38 -38.30 31.81
CA ASP A 744 3.13 -39.01 32.84
C ASP A 744 3.82 -40.26 32.27
N ASN A 745 4.93 -40.63 32.92
CA ASN A 745 5.79 -41.72 32.47
C ASN A 745 5.19 -43.09 32.82
N LEU A 746 5.41 -44.07 31.93
CA LEU A 746 5.30 -45.49 32.24
C LEU A 746 6.64 -46.15 31.92
N GLU A 747 7.33 -46.63 32.96
CA GLU A 747 8.54 -47.44 32.82
C GLU A 747 8.20 -48.91 32.53
N ASN A 748 9.25 -49.67 32.20
CA ASN A 748 9.20 -51.07 31.77
C ASN A 748 8.38 -51.98 32.68
N ASP A 749 7.71 -52.96 32.06
CA ASP A 749 7.65 -54.30 32.64
C ASP A 749 7.89 -55.35 31.55
N ASN A 750 8.48 -56.49 31.92
CA ASN A 750 9.22 -57.32 30.97
C ASN A 750 8.94 -58.82 31.19
N ASN A 751 8.21 -59.46 30.26
CA ASN A 751 8.46 -60.83 29.78
C ASN A 751 7.47 -61.21 28.67
N GLY A 752 7.98 -61.87 27.63
CA GLY A 752 7.18 -62.21 26.44
C GLY A 752 6.61 -63.64 26.46
N PHE A 753 5.96 -64.02 25.36
CA PHE A 753 6.13 -65.33 24.71
C PHE A 753 5.73 -65.23 23.23
N ILE A 754 6.34 -66.09 22.40
CA ILE A 754 6.10 -66.31 20.95
C ILE A 754 5.99 -67.85 20.75
N PRO A 755 5.82 -68.47 19.55
CA PRO A 755 5.77 -67.97 18.17
C PRO A 755 4.64 -68.62 17.31
N ILE A 756 4.85 -68.65 15.98
CA ILE A 756 4.40 -69.64 14.95
C ILE A 756 3.08 -69.35 14.18
N GLU A 757 3.02 -69.48 12.84
CA GLU A 757 4.04 -69.43 11.76
C GLU A 757 3.38 -69.37 10.35
N GLU A 758 4.21 -69.37 9.30
CA GLU A 758 3.98 -69.82 7.90
C GLU A 758 3.15 -68.91 6.95
N HIS A 759 3.48 -68.75 5.66
CA HIS A 759 4.72 -69.00 4.87
C HIS A 759 4.54 -68.40 3.43
N LYS A 760 5.47 -68.34 2.46
CA LYS A 760 6.90 -68.72 2.26
C LYS A 760 7.53 -67.62 1.33
N SER A 761 8.52 -67.68 0.43
CA SER A 761 9.58 -68.57 -0.14
C SER A 761 10.36 -67.70 -1.17
N GLU A 762 11.58 -67.91 -1.72
CA GLU A 762 12.85 -68.64 -1.47
C GLU A 762 13.77 -68.32 -2.70
N LEU A 763 15.11 -68.33 -2.72
CA LEU A 763 16.19 -68.25 -1.70
C LEU A 763 17.55 -67.96 -2.44
N LYS A 764 18.67 -67.84 -1.71
CA LYS A 764 20.11 -67.81 -2.14
C LYS A 764 20.67 -66.46 -2.65
N SER A 765 21.78 -65.84 -2.18
CA SER A 765 23.08 -66.20 -1.50
C SER A 765 24.30 -66.24 -2.48
N ASP A 766 25.58 -66.07 -2.11
CA ASP A 766 26.33 -66.20 -0.82
C ASP A 766 27.56 -65.23 -0.65
N ASP A 767 27.81 -64.82 0.60
CA ASP A 767 29.10 -64.57 1.34
C ASP A 767 30.20 -63.47 1.06
N ALA A 768 31.03 -63.25 2.10
CA ALA A 768 32.47 -62.84 2.15
C ALA A 768 32.97 -61.37 2.32
N THR A 769 33.21 -60.99 3.59
CA THR A 769 34.45 -60.40 4.20
C THR A 769 35.07 -58.99 3.90
N SER A 770 35.36 -58.30 5.01
CA SER A 770 36.62 -57.60 5.42
C SER A 770 37.05 -56.19 4.91
N SER A 771 37.06 -55.23 5.88
CA SER A 771 38.14 -54.27 6.25
C SER A 771 38.87 -53.38 5.22
N GLY A 772 38.99 -52.09 5.55
CA GLY A 772 40.01 -51.17 5.01
C GLY A 772 39.74 -49.71 5.41
N ASP A 773 40.71 -49.05 6.04
CA ASP A 773 40.60 -47.67 6.58
C ASP A 773 41.69 -46.76 5.97
N VAL A 774 41.73 -45.48 6.37
CA VAL A 774 42.76 -44.45 6.12
C VAL A 774 42.63 -43.60 4.83
N SER A 775 43.09 -42.34 4.98
CA SER A 775 43.13 -41.22 4.02
C SER A 775 44.41 -41.24 3.13
N GLU A 776 44.82 -40.24 2.33
CA GLU A 776 44.41 -38.84 2.09
C GLU A 776 44.96 -38.33 0.72
N LEU A 777 44.69 -37.06 0.36
CA LEU A 777 45.53 -36.13 -0.44
C LEU A 777 46.52 -36.72 -1.49
N LEU A 778 46.41 -36.43 -2.79
CA LEU A 778 46.64 -35.07 -3.35
C LEU A 778 46.22 -34.92 -4.83
N SER A 779 46.28 -33.70 -5.34
CA SER A 779 46.10 -33.31 -6.76
C SER A 779 47.44 -33.39 -7.54
N SER A 780 47.56 -33.26 -8.88
CA SER A 780 46.72 -32.61 -9.90
C SER A 780 47.12 -33.01 -11.35
N GLN A 781 46.30 -32.60 -12.36
CA GLN A 781 46.66 -32.43 -13.80
C GLN A 781 46.96 -33.72 -14.63
N LEU A 782 46.55 -33.93 -15.90
CA LEU A 782 46.10 -33.05 -17.01
C LEU A 782 45.21 -33.79 -18.06
N LYS A 783 44.23 -33.06 -18.66
CA LYS A 783 43.65 -33.20 -20.03
C LYS A 783 42.82 -34.43 -20.48
N SER A 784 41.50 -34.18 -20.44
CA SER A 784 40.54 -34.17 -21.59
C SER A 784 39.98 -35.46 -22.24
N SER A 785 38.69 -35.68 -22.01
CA SER A 785 37.68 -35.77 -23.09
C SER A 785 36.38 -35.05 -22.66
N LYS A 786 35.44 -34.77 -23.58
CA LYS A 786 34.20 -34.01 -23.29
C LYS A 786 32.94 -34.91 -23.35
N PRO A 787 32.00 -34.82 -22.41
CA PRO A 787 30.61 -35.24 -22.65
C PRO A 787 29.88 -34.18 -23.51
N ALA A 788 29.12 -34.62 -24.51
CA ALA A 788 28.48 -33.74 -25.49
C ALA A 788 26.95 -33.61 -25.33
N LYS A 789 26.45 -32.42 -25.67
CA LYS A 789 25.03 -31.96 -25.68
C LYS A 789 23.98 -33.06 -25.98
N ARG A 790 23.03 -33.30 -25.04
CA ARG A 790 21.81 -34.13 -25.24
C ARG A 790 20.46 -33.39 -25.00
N ASN A 791 20.41 -32.07 -25.24
CA ASN A 791 19.18 -31.27 -25.16
C ASN A 791 18.30 -31.28 -26.44
N LYS A 792 18.63 -32.10 -27.46
CA LYS A 792 17.78 -32.28 -28.64
C LYS A 792 16.77 -33.40 -28.39
N TRP A 793 15.51 -33.17 -28.73
CA TRP A 793 14.46 -34.20 -28.74
C TRP A 793 14.49 -34.99 -30.06
N THR A 794 14.25 -36.30 -30.02
CA THR A 794 14.06 -37.16 -31.20
C THR A 794 12.61 -37.11 -31.70
N SER A 795 12.34 -37.70 -32.88
CA SER A 795 10.98 -37.83 -33.41
C SER A 795 10.09 -38.71 -32.52
N GLU A 796 10.65 -39.83 -32.06
CA GLU A 796 9.95 -40.82 -31.22
C GLU A 796 9.63 -40.28 -29.83
N GLU A 797 10.57 -39.56 -29.18
CA GLU A 797 10.32 -38.90 -27.90
C GLU A 797 9.17 -37.87 -28.01
N VAL A 798 9.06 -37.18 -29.15
CA VAL A 798 7.99 -36.21 -29.41
C VAL A 798 6.65 -36.91 -29.61
N LYS A 799 6.59 -38.00 -30.40
CA LYS A 799 5.35 -38.78 -30.56
C LYS A 799 4.88 -39.40 -29.24
N LYS A 800 5.80 -39.95 -28.43
CA LYS A 800 5.47 -40.48 -27.09
C LYS A 800 4.94 -39.39 -26.15
N LEU A 801 5.56 -38.20 -26.13
CA LEU A 801 5.05 -37.04 -25.38
C LEU A 801 3.64 -36.62 -25.82
N ILE A 802 3.39 -36.55 -27.13
CA ILE A 802 2.08 -36.19 -27.68
C ILE A 802 1.02 -37.22 -27.29
N LYS A 803 1.32 -38.52 -27.46
CA LYS A 803 0.41 -39.62 -27.08
C LYS A 803 0.01 -39.53 -25.61
N MET A 804 0.96 -39.52 -24.68
CA MET A 804 0.67 -39.48 -23.24
C MET A 804 -0.06 -38.20 -22.82
N ARG A 805 0.26 -37.06 -23.44
CA ARG A 805 -0.47 -35.81 -23.18
C ARG A 805 -1.90 -35.83 -23.76
N GLY A 806 -2.14 -36.56 -24.84
CA GLY A 806 -3.48 -36.83 -25.37
C GLY A 806 -4.31 -37.74 -24.47
N GLU A 807 -3.72 -38.84 -23.99
CA GLU A 807 -4.37 -39.80 -23.07
C GLU A 807 -4.80 -39.13 -21.76
N LEU A 808 -4.06 -38.13 -21.28
CA LEU A 808 -4.38 -37.35 -20.09
C LEU A 808 -5.22 -36.08 -20.35
N HIS A 809 -5.70 -35.85 -21.58
CA HIS A 809 -6.16 -34.51 -21.98
C HIS A 809 -7.34 -33.97 -21.16
N SER A 810 -8.35 -34.78 -20.88
CA SER A 810 -9.51 -34.41 -20.04
C SER A 810 -9.08 -34.03 -18.61
N ARG A 811 -8.15 -34.79 -18.02
CA ARG A 811 -7.55 -34.48 -16.70
C ARG A 811 -6.80 -33.14 -16.72
N PHE A 812 -6.14 -32.81 -17.83
CA PHE A 812 -5.50 -31.50 -18.02
C PHE A 812 -6.49 -30.33 -18.10
N GLN A 813 -7.75 -30.53 -18.53
CA GLN A 813 -8.74 -29.46 -18.50
C GLN A 813 -9.34 -29.23 -17.11
N VAL A 814 -9.67 -30.31 -16.39
CA VAL A 814 -10.39 -30.19 -15.11
C VAL A 814 -9.49 -29.77 -13.94
N LEU A 815 -8.22 -30.17 -13.91
CA LEU A 815 -7.38 -30.02 -12.71
C LEU A 815 -6.62 -28.67 -12.64
N LYS A 816 -6.98 -27.83 -11.65
CA LYS A 816 -6.15 -26.69 -11.16
C LYS A 816 -4.90 -27.21 -10.40
N GLY A 817 -3.99 -27.85 -11.13
CA GLY A 817 -2.78 -28.48 -10.56
C GLY A 817 -1.84 -29.11 -11.59
N ARG A 818 -1.80 -28.57 -12.83
CA ARG A 818 -1.24 -29.21 -14.04
C ARG A 818 0.22 -29.71 -13.95
N MET A 819 1.00 -29.39 -12.91
CA MET A 819 2.38 -29.91 -12.74
C MET A 819 2.42 -31.40 -12.36
N ALA A 820 1.52 -31.89 -11.52
CA ALA A 820 1.47 -33.32 -11.15
C ALA A 820 1.24 -34.22 -12.38
N LEU A 821 0.46 -33.75 -13.37
CA LEU A 821 0.27 -34.45 -14.64
C LEU A 821 1.51 -34.41 -15.55
N TRP A 822 2.39 -33.41 -15.40
CA TRP A 822 3.71 -33.40 -16.07
C TRP A 822 4.74 -34.29 -15.35
N GLU A 823 4.58 -34.51 -14.05
CA GLU A 823 5.35 -35.49 -13.26
C GLU A 823 4.94 -36.91 -13.65
N GLU A 824 3.63 -37.18 -13.79
CA GLU A 824 3.08 -38.43 -14.34
C GLU A 824 3.65 -38.73 -15.74
N ILE A 825 3.58 -37.76 -16.68
CA ILE A 825 4.18 -37.90 -18.03
C ILE A 825 5.70 -38.11 -17.97
N SER A 826 6.41 -37.45 -17.04
CA SER A 826 7.87 -37.58 -16.87
C SER A 826 8.25 -38.96 -16.34
N ALA A 827 7.48 -39.52 -15.40
CA ALA A 827 7.67 -40.87 -14.89
C ALA A 827 7.35 -41.94 -15.95
N SER A 828 6.27 -41.77 -16.71
CA SER A 828 5.92 -42.67 -17.82
C SER A 828 6.98 -42.63 -18.94
N LEU A 829 7.50 -41.45 -19.31
CA LEU A 829 8.64 -41.34 -20.24
C LEU A 829 9.89 -42.03 -19.67
N LEU A 830 10.18 -41.90 -18.38
CA LEU A 830 11.34 -42.54 -17.75
C LEU A 830 11.24 -44.07 -17.76
N ALA A 831 10.06 -44.64 -17.49
CA ALA A 831 9.79 -46.08 -17.65
C ALA A 831 9.98 -46.55 -19.11
N ASP A 832 9.65 -45.68 -20.06
CA ASP A 832 9.88 -45.85 -21.50
C ASP A 832 11.36 -45.62 -21.94
N GLY A 833 12.29 -45.47 -20.99
CA GLY A 833 13.72 -45.23 -21.22
C GLY A 833 14.11 -43.78 -21.55
N ILE A 834 13.17 -42.84 -21.49
CA ILE A 834 13.31 -41.46 -21.95
C ILE A 834 13.43 -40.52 -20.73
N SER A 835 14.67 -40.22 -20.33
CA SER A 835 14.94 -39.29 -19.24
C SER A 835 14.70 -37.83 -19.66
N ARG A 836 13.50 -37.31 -19.35
CA ARG A 836 13.06 -35.92 -19.56
C ARG A 836 12.31 -35.42 -18.33
N SER A 837 12.67 -34.25 -17.81
CA SER A 837 12.04 -33.71 -16.59
C SER A 837 10.64 -33.12 -16.84
N PRO A 838 9.78 -32.97 -15.83
CA PRO A 838 8.42 -32.44 -16.00
C PRO A 838 8.39 -31.06 -16.67
N VAL A 839 9.38 -30.22 -16.34
CA VAL A 839 9.57 -28.89 -16.93
C VAL A 839 9.99 -28.97 -18.40
N GLN A 840 10.84 -29.94 -18.77
CA GLN A 840 11.21 -30.17 -20.18
C GLN A 840 10.01 -30.67 -21.00
N CYS A 841 9.20 -31.59 -20.46
CA CYS A 841 7.99 -32.09 -21.11
C CYS A 841 6.97 -30.97 -21.34
N LYS A 842 6.69 -30.17 -20.30
CA LYS A 842 5.82 -28.98 -20.38
C LYS A 842 6.32 -27.94 -21.39
N SER A 843 7.61 -27.63 -21.37
CA SER A 843 8.24 -26.69 -22.30
C SER A 843 8.14 -27.19 -23.75
N ARG A 844 8.44 -28.48 -23.97
CA ARG A 844 8.34 -29.09 -25.30
C ARG A 844 6.91 -29.10 -25.83
N TRP A 845 5.92 -29.40 -24.99
CA TRP A 845 4.51 -29.33 -25.36
C TRP A 845 4.08 -27.92 -25.76
N ALA A 846 4.46 -26.88 -24.99
CA ALA A 846 4.16 -25.50 -25.35
C ALA A 846 4.70 -25.11 -26.74
N SER A 847 5.92 -25.55 -27.10
CA SER A 847 6.47 -25.36 -28.45
C SER A 847 5.74 -26.13 -29.56
N LEU A 848 5.05 -27.23 -29.23
CA LEU A 848 4.22 -27.99 -30.19
C LEU A 848 2.86 -27.30 -30.39
N VAL A 849 2.25 -26.78 -29.32
CA VAL A 849 0.99 -26.01 -29.38
C VAL A 849 1.18 -24.75 -30.24
N GLN A 850 2.20 -23.94 -29.96
CA GLN A 850 2.47 -22.74 -30.75
C GLN A 850 2.65 -23.05 -32.25
N LYS A 851 3.45 -24.07 -32.58
CA LYS A 851 3.66 -24.46 -33.99
C LYS A 851 2.39 -25.04 -34.64
N TYR A 852 1.52 -25.68 -33.86
CA TYR A 852 0.21 -26.12 -34.35
C TYR A 852 -0.71 -24.92 -34.66
N GLU A 853 -0.76 -23.92 -33.79
CA GLU A 853 -1.54 -22.67 -33.98
C GLU A 853 -1.09 -21.91 -35.24
N GLU A 854 0.23 -21.77 -35.44
CA GLU A 854 0.83 -21.19 -36.65
C GLU A 854 0.34 -21.90 -37.92
N ILE A 855 0.45 -23.25 -37.96
CA ILE A 855 0.15 -24.06 -39.15
C ILE A 855 -1.35 -24.27 -39.38
N ARG A 856 -2.21 -24.24 -38.36
CA ARG A 856 -3.65 -24.57 -38.49
C ARG A 856 -4.36 -23.74 -39.55
N SER A 857 -3.94 -22.48 -39.74
CA SER A 857 -4.52 -21.56 -40.73
C SER A 857 -4.18 -21.90 -42.21
N GLU A 858 -3.09 -22.63 -42.46
CA GLU A 858 -2.54 -22.83 -43.81
C GLU A 858 -2.75 -24.25 -44.35
N LYS A 859 -3.83 -24.46 -45.13
CA LYS A 859 -4.18 -25.79 -45.71
C LYS A 859 -3.11 -26.48 -46.59
N LYS A 860 -1.98 -25.83 -46.90
CA LYS A 860 -0.85 -26.44 -47.62
C LYS A 860 0.19 -27.06 -46.67
N SER A 861 0.57 -26.36 -45.61
CA SER A 861 1.66 -26.76 -44.70
C SER A 861 1.24 -27.84 -43.68
N HIS A 862 -0.04 -28.21 -43.63
CA HIS A 862 -0.57 -29.35 -42.85
C HIS A 862 0.15 -30.68 -43.15
N LYS A 863 0.59 -30.89 -44.40
CA LYS A 863 1.31 -32.12 -44.82
C LYS A 863 2.81 -32.10 -44.49
N ASP A 864 3.39 -30.93 -44.22
CA ASP A 864 4.83 -30.76 -44.04
C ASP A 864 5.28 -30.95 -42.58
N TRP A 865 4.34 -31.18 -41.64
CA TRP A 865 4.64 -31.33 -40.22
C TRP A 865 4.12 -32.67 -39.66
N PRO A 866 5.01 -33.65 -39.34
CA PRO A 866 4.63 -35.05 -39.07
C PRO A 866 3.96 -35.32 -37.70
N TYR A 867 3.52 -34.25 -37.03
CA TYR A 867 2.74 -34.28 -35.79
C TYR A 867 1.39 -33.57 -35.93
N PHE A 868 1.07 -32.98 -37.09
CA PHE A 868 -0.13 -32.13 -37.24
C PHE A 868 -1.43 -32.88 -36.95
N GLU A 869 -1.60 -34.09 -37.48
CA GLU A 869 -2.81 -34.91 -37.24
C GLU A 869 -2.91 -35.37 -35.76
N GLU A 870 -1.79 -35.75 -35.15
CA GLU A 870 -1.71 -36.17 -33.74
C GLU A 870 -2.06 -35.01 -32.79
N MET A 871 -1.59 -33.79 -33.11
CA MET A 871 -1.91 -32.56 -32.36
C MET A 871 -3.34 -32.08 -32.61
N ASN A 872 -3.82 -32.13 -33.85
CA ASN A 872 -5.17 -31.74 -34.24
C ASN A 872 -6.22 -32.60 -33.51
N LYS A 873 -6.01 -33.92 -33.44
CA LYS A 873 -6.89 -34.85 -32.73
C LYS A 873 -6.99 -34.58 -31.21
N ILE A 874 -5.99 -33.92 -30.63
CA ILE A 874 -6.02 -33.53 -29.21
C ILE A 874 -6.68 -32.17 -29.07
N LEU A 875 -6.30 -31.19 -29.91
CA LEU A 875 -6.65 -29.78 -29.71
C LEU A 875 -7.89 -29.30 -30.48
N SER A 876 -8.56 -30.13 -31.29
CA SER A 876 -9.83 -29.76 -31.96
C SER A 876 -10.89 -29.32 -30.94
N ASP A 877 -11.09 -30.16 -29.93
CA ASP A 877 -12.18 -30.08 -28.97
C ASP A 877 -12.04 -28.83 -28.08
N ASP A 878 -10.79 -28.48 -27.72
CA ASP A 878 -10.41 -27.28 -26.97
C ASP A 878 -10.83 -25.97 -27.67
N PHE A 879 -10.90 -25.96 -29.02
CA PHE A 879 -11.21 -24.74 -29.78
C PHE A 879 -12.67 -24.66 -30.24
N GLU A 880 -13.39 -25.78 -30.38
CA GLU A 880 -14.85 -25.73 -30.58
C GLU A 880 -15.56 -25.32 -29.29
N ALA A 881 -15.15 -25.86 -28.14
CA ALA A 881 -15.65 -25.47 -26.81
C ALA A 881 -15.25 -24.04 -26.38
N ALA A 882 -14.42 -23.34 -27.15
CA ALA A 882 -14.06 -21.93 -26.96
C ALA A 882 -14.73 -20.99 -27.98
N ALA A 883 -15.53 -21.54 -28.91
CA ALA A 883 -16.27 -20.80 -29.94
C ALA A 883 -17.79 -20.78 -29.70
N THR A 884 -18.25 -21.39 -28.59
CA THR A 884 -19.66 -21.47 -28.14
C THR A 884 -19.82 -20.86 -26.75
#